data_AF-A0A2A5B8C4-F1
#
_entry.id   AF-A0A2A5B8C4-F1
#
_cell.length_a   1.000
_cell.length_b   1.000
_cell.length_c   1.000
_cell.angle_alpha   90.00
_cell.angle_beta   90.00
_cell.angle_gamma   90.00
#
_symmetry.space_group_name_H-M   'P 1'
#
loop_
_entity.id
_entity.type
_entity.pdbx_description
1 polymer ?
#
loop_
_entity_poly.entity_id
_entity_poly.type
_entity_poly.pdbx_seq_one_letter_code
_entity_poly.pdbx_strand_id
1 'polypeptide(L)'
;MFLGFGIDAIIVVGFLIATLVVGLGHGRSITTIKGYALGGRNFSTGALVATLVATWIGGSGFTINLSKTYSSGFLYIVPSFGMTLSFLIMAYLFVPRMGEFLGVTSIAEAMGDLYGKHIRIITAVTGVMSEAGFVAVQFKVFGNLASYFLDLSPMTGIVAAAAIITTYSAFGGIRAVTFTDILQLFTFGFAIPIIGVMVWNHAYYDGVSLANSIQDNRFSLEFILSKQNPDLGSMIALMCYFALPGLKPAIFQRISMGSSVKQVQKAFIISAVIVMFITFASQWIPFLLFNIDSTLEPSELLSYMIENYTYIGFKGLVIAGIIAMTMSTADSNINSSAVLFANDICKPLNVGQNRELLISKLFSIALGIGGIVLAVSTKDLLDVVLTANSFYMPVVTVPVMLTILGFRSSTKSVLIGMGAGFGTVVIWRLLSIQADCIAFSMLVNLIFLIGSHYVLKQKGGWVGIKGQAALDALREEKMEEQQKRAQKLADDKGFVDACQKHCPKDEMSFVGLGIYLIIYTMTTIYSTTEALKHSNQMILIIYQIMMVSGVVLAMYPIWPRGVARKTRETIAQVLWPMIIAYMLVMFNLFFVMVSNFSPLQFAVFTLNLVIVVVLLGWRIGGIAIVFGSLFAMPLYKEYGAETNFDVAIGSPAFVLIYILLLVGATIVLFLKPKQEKLEQTEEKVGVLSGEVTSLDNKVVGLNEKVVHYSERTSDQAKEIERLGATAQKILNNVNHELRLPVGNVMNFAEMMRDGLGKFSDKQLKMISEEVYENSNRLSTMILNMLDLATLNAKKIELKKVKTNFSELVQERVESCRKIYVGDKPLEFKLNIEPNVMAVIDANYIRQTIDNLVINAISFSDKGVIIIDVVKQDGFASFTIQDQGLGIPKNEIYDIFTPFKMGSNTESKAEGRGVGLALCKAAVSAHGGEVTAESNGKGAMFEVMLPL
;
A
#
# COMPACT_ATOMS: atom_id res chain seq x y z
N MET A 1 -28.37 -27.10 -24.33
CA MET A 1 -27.86 -26.12 -25.30
C MET A 1 -26.38 -25.75 -25.07
N PHE A 2 -25.61 -26.50 -24.27
CA PHE A 2 -24.20 -26.17 -23.91
C PHE A 2 -23.15 -27.10 -24.58
N LEU A 3 -23.53 -27.94 -25.54
CA LEU A 3 -22.68 -29.01 -26.09
C LEU A 3 -21.98 -28.68 -27.43
N GLY A 4 -21.96 -27.40 -27.85
CA GLY A 4 -21.35 -26.97 -29.11
C GLY A 4 -20.16 -26.01 -28.99
N PHE A 5 -19.77 -25.59 -27.80
CA PHE A 5 -18.66 -24.65 -27.62
C PHE A 5 -17.34 -25.40 -27.40
N GLY A 6 -16.33 -25.13 -28.24
CA GLY A 6 -14.97 -25.60 -28.01
C GLY A 6 -14.40 -25.08 -26.69
N ILE A 7 -13.44 -25.81 -26.11
CA ILE A 7 -12.82 -25.50 -24.80
C ILE A 7 -12.33 -24.05 -24.74
N ASP A 8 -11.77 -23.53 -25.84
CA ASP A 8 -11.29 -22.15 -25.96
C ASP A 8 -12.39 -21.11 -25.74
N ALA A 9 -13.57 -21.32 -26.33
CA ALA A 9 -14.71 -20.43 -26.17
C ALA A 9 -15.23 -20.45 -24.73
N ILE A 10 -15.21 -21.61 -24.06
CA ILE A 10 -15.59 -21.74 -22.65
C ILE A 10 -14.64 -20.92 -21.76
N ILE A 11 -13.33 -20.97 -22.01
CA ILE A 11 -12.33 -20.19 -21.26
C ILE A 11 -12.58 -18.69 -21.43
N VAL A 12 -12.79 -18.22 -22.66
CA VAL A 12 -13.02 -16.80 -22.94
C VAL A 12 -14.35 -16.32 -22.32
N VAL A 13 -15.44 -17.06 -22.52
CA VAL A 13 -16.75 -16.71 -21.93
C VAL A 13 -16.69 -16.76 -20.40
N GLY A 14 -16.02 -17.77 -19.83
CA GLY A 14 -15.81 -17.87 -18.39
C GLY A 14 -15.05 -16.67 -17.82
N PHE A 15 -13.98 -16.23 -18.51
CA PHE A 15 -13.24 -15.03 -18.16
C PHE A 15 -14.09 -13.75 -18.22
N LEU A 16 -14.91 -13.59 -19.27
CA LEU A 16 -15.82 -12.46 -19.42
C LEU A 16 -16.89 -12.43 -18.32
N ILE A 17 -17.48 -13.59 -17.99
CA ILE A 17 -18.45 -13.72 -16.90
C ILE A 17 -17.79 -13.39 -15.55
N ALA A 18 -16.60 -13.94 -15.29
CA ALA A 18 -15.87 -13.65 -14.06
C ALA A 18 -15.58 -12.15 -13.90
N THR A 19 -15.13 -11.49 -14.98
CA THR A 19 -14.89 -10.05 -15.02
C THR A 19 -16.17 -9.26 -14.75
N LEU A 20 -17.28 -9.64 -15.39
CA LEU A 20 -18.58 -9.01 -15.20
C LEU A 20 -19.08 -9.14 -13.75
N VAL A 21 -18.99 -10.34 -13.16
CA VAL A 21 -19.43 -10.62 -11.79
C VAL A 21 -18.59 -9.84 -10.78
N VAL A 22 -17.27 -9.86 -10.93
CA VAL A 22 -16.34 -9.11 -10.06
C VAL A 22 -16.60 -7.61 -10.18
N GLY A 23 -16.78 -7.10 -11.40
CA GLY A 23 -17.04 -5.68 -11.66
C GLY A 23 -18.36 -5.20 -11.06
N LEU A 24 -19.47 -5.91 -11.31
CA LEU A 24 -20.78 -5.55 -10.78
C LEU A 24 -20.86 -5.71 -9.25
N GLY A 25 -20.16 -6.69 -8.68
CA GLY A 25 -20.10 -6.90 -7.22
C GLY A 25 -19.52 -5.70 -6.46
N HIS A 26 -18.44 -5.11 -6.98
CA HIS A 26 -17.77 -3.97 -6.36
C HIS A 26 -18.44 -2.61 -6.63
N GLY A 27 -19.37 -2.54 -7.59
CA GLY A 27 -20.11 -1.31 -7.94
C GLY A 27 -21.31 -0.97 -7.05
N ARG A 28 -21.82 -1.93 -6.27
CA ARG A 28 -23.09 -1.80 -5.53
C ARG A 28 -23.09 -0.75 -4.41
N SER A 29 -21.92 -0.35 -3.91
CA SER A 29 -21.80 0.58 -2.77
C SER A 29 -21.58 2.05 -3.16
N ILE A 30 -21.70 2.42 -4.44
CA ILE A 30 -21.34 3.76 -4.93
C ILE A 30 -22.56 4.68 -4.92
N THR A 31 -22.54 5.70 -4.07
CA THR A 31 -23.62 6.69 -3.92
C THR A 31 -23.25 8.10 -4.38
N THR A 32 -21.96 8.40 -4.58
CA THR A 32 -21.47 9.74 -4.94
C THR A 32 -20.54 9.71 -6.15
N ILE A 33 -20.45 10.82 -6.87
CA ILE A 33 -19.50 10.97 -7.99
C ILE A 33 -18.04 10.84 -7.54
N LYS A 34 -17.72 11.34 -6.33
CA LYS A 34 -16.39 11.19 -5.74
C LYS A 34 -16.09 9.73 -5.38
N GLY A 35 -17.08 8.98 -4.91
CA GLY A 35 -16.98 7.53 -4.71
C GLY A 35 -16.80 6.78 -6.03
N TYR A 36 -17.50 7.20 -7.09
CA TYR A 36 -17.37 6.65 -8.44
C TYR A 36 -16.00 6.90 -9.07
N ALA A 37 -15.41 8.08 -8.82
CA ALA A 37 -14.13 8.50 -9.37
C ALA A 37 -12.91 8.01 -8.55
N LEU A 38 -13.00 7.99 -7.22
CA LEU A 38 -11.84 7.76 -6.34
C LEU A 38 -11.94 6.52 -5.45
N GLY A 39 -13.11 5.87 -5.36
CA GLY A 39 -13.25 4.62 -4.63
C GLY A 39 -12.93 4.71 -3.13
N GLY A 40 -12.91 5.90 -2.55
CA GLY A 40 -12.55 6.15 -1.15
C GLY A 40 -11.05 6.09 -0.84
N ARG A 41 -10.16 5.99 -1.85
CA ARG A 41 -8.68 6.04 -1.71
C ARG A 41 -8.06 4.96 -0.81
N ASN A 42 -8.80 3.87 -0.54
CA ASN A 42 -8.37 2.76 0.30
C ASN A 42 -7.81 1.59 -0.53
N PHE A 43 -7.00 1.90 -1.54
CA PHE A 43 -6.38 0.88 -2.39
C PHE A 43 -5.02 0.46 -1.85
N SER A 44 -4.69 -0.83 -2.02
CA SER A 44 -3.34 -1.32 -1.73
C SER A 44 -2.36 -0.81 -2.79
N THR A 45 -1.06 -0.78 -2.48
CA THR A 45 -0.03 -0.44 -3.47
C THR A 45 -0.07 -1.40 -4.66
N GLY A 46 -0.32 -2.69 -4.42
CA GLY A 46 -0.46 -3.69 -5.48
C GLY A 46 -1.65 -3.43 -6.40
N ALA A 47 -2.79 -2.99 -5.85
CA ALA A 47 -3.96 -2.60 -6.64
C ALA A 47 -3.67 -1.37 -7.51
N LEU A 48 -2.95 -0.37 -6.99
CA LEU A 48 -2.50 0.78 -7.76
C LEU A 48 -1.51 0.41 -8.87
N VAL A 49 -0.57 -0.50 -8.60
CA VAL A 49 0.33 -1.05 -9.62
C VAL A 49 -0.47 -1.74 -10.72
N ALA A 50 -1.42 -2.61 -10.34
CA ALA A 50 -2.21 -3.35 -11.31
C ALA A 50 -2.98 -2.42 -12.25
N THR A 51 -3.71 -1.44 -11.71
CA THR A 51 -4.47 -0.49 -12.55
C THR A 51 -3.56 0.43 -13.37
N LEU A 52 -2.40 0.88 -12.85
CA LEU A 52 -1.45 1.68 -13.62
C LEU A 52 -0.87 0.91 -14.81
N VAL A 53 -0.46 -0.34 -14.61
CA VAL A 53 0.05 -1.19 -15.68
C VAL A 53 -1.05 -1.52 -16.68
N ALA A 54 -2.23 -1.94 -16.21
CA ALA A 54 -3.34 -2.34 -17.07
C ALA A 54 -3.97 -1.17 -17.84
N THR A 55 -3.93 0.06 -17.32
CA THR A 55 -4.34 1.27 -18.05
C THR A 55 -3.36 1.61 -19.18
N TRP A 56 -2.08 1.28 -19.03
CA TRP A 56 -1.04 1.63 -19.99
C TRP A 56 -0.85 0.56 -21.08
N ILE A 57 -0.94 -0.71 -20.69
CA ILE A 57 -0.76 -1.86 -21.57
C ILE A 57 -2.12 -2.25 -22.17
N GLY A 58 -2.45 -1.63 -23.31
CA GLY A 58 -3.68 -1.90 -24.05
C GLY A 58 -3.51 -2.90 -25.20
N GLY A 59 -4.61 -3.52 -25.63
CA GLY A 59 -4.60 -4.47 -26.76
C GLY A 59 -4.19 -3.80 -28.08
N SER A 60 -4.51 -2.52 -28.25
CA SER A 60 -3.98 -1.72 -29.36
C SER A 60 -2.47 -1.54 -29.31
N GLY A 61 -1.89 -1.31 -28.13
CA GLY A 61 -0.44 -1.21 -27.94
C GLY A 61 0.26 -2.52 -28.28
N PHE A 62 -0.31 -3.64 -27.85
CA PHE A 62 0.17 -4.99 -28.23
C PHE A 62 0.15 -5.22 -29.74
N THR A 63 -0.96 -4.90 -30.40
CA THR A 63 -1.13 -5.07 -31.85
C THR A 63 -0.17 -4.17 -32.64
N ILE A 64 0.01 -2.92 -32.20
CA ILE A 64 0.97 -1.98 -32.79
C ILE A 64 2.40 -2.47 -32.57
N ASN A 65 2.74 -2.97 -31.38
CA ASN A 65 4.05 -3.53 -31.09
C ASN A 65 4.35 -4.74 -31.98
N LEU A 66 3.40 -5.66 -32.17
CA LEU A 66 3.52 -6.78 -33.11
C LEU A 66 3.87 -6.29 -34.52
N SER A 67 3.03 -5.41 -35.06
CA SER A 67 3.17 -4.91 -36.44
C SER A 67 4.45 -4.09 -36.65
N LYS A 68 4.72 -3.12 -35.76
CA LYS A 68 5.85 -2.18 -35.91
C LYS A 68 7.19 -2.82 -35.59
N THR A 69 7.27 -3.72 -34.61
CA THR A 69 8.52 -4.44 -34.36
C THR A 69 8.85 -5.39 -35.51
N TYR A 70 7.84 -6.04 -36.11
CA TYR A 70 8.06 -6.89 -37.29
C TYR A 70 8.53 -6.07 -38.50
N SER A 71 7.89 -4.92 -38.77
CA SER A 71 8.25 -4.09 -39.93
C SER A 71 9.56 -3.32 -39.75
N SER A 72 9.81 -2.77 -38.57
CA SER A 72 10.86 -1.76 -38.31
C SER A 72 11.97 -2.25 -37.39
N GLY A 73 11.83 -3.41 -36.76
CA GLY A 73 12.84 -4.00 -35.87
C GLY A 73 13.26 -3.08 -34.73
N PHE A 74 14.58 -2.94 -34.54
CA PHE A 74 15.18 -2.13 -33.48
C PHE A 74 14.88 -0.62 -33.59
N LEU A 75 14.50 -0.11 -34.76
CA LEU A 75 14.04 1.28 -34.92
C LEU A 75 12.76 1.59 -34.13
N TYR A 76 11.98 0.57 -33.77
CA TYR A 76 10.82 0.72 -32.90
C TYR A 76 11.08 0.19 -31.47
N ILE A 77 11.85 -0.89 -31.32
CA ILE A 77 12.18 -1.44 -29.99
C ILE A 77 12.93 -0.42 -29.14
N VAL A 78 13.96 0.25 -29.68
CA VAL A 78 14.77 1.19 -28.89
C VAL A 78 13.94 2.37 -28.38
N PRO A 79 13.15 3.07 -29.21
CA PRO A 79 12.25 4.12 -28.73
C PRO A 79 11.27 3.67 -27.65
N SER A 80 10.77 2.44 -27.72
CA SER A 80 9.75 1.95 -26.80
C SER A 80 10.20 1.93 -25.32
N PHE A 81 11.51 1.87 -25.05
CA PHE A 81 12.07 2.05 -23.71
C PHE A 81 11.81 3.45 -23.12
N GLY A 82 11.50 4.43 -23.98
CA GLY A 82 10.96 5.73 -23.57
C GLY A 82 9.74 5.59 -22.67
N MET A 83 8.88 4.58 -22.84
CA MET A 83 7.73 4.36 -21.96
C MET A 83 8.16 4.05 -20.52
N THR A 84 9.15 3.17 -20.34
CA THR A 84 9.74 2.88 -19.03
C THR A 84 10.33 4.15 -18.42
N LEU A 85 11.03 4.95 -19.23
CA LEU A 85 11.57 6.24 -18.80
C LEU A 85 10.46 7.21 -18.38
N SER A 86 9.33 7.25 -19.09
CA SER A 86 8.16 8.07 -18.73
C SER A 86 7.63 7.70 -17.34
N PHE A 87 7.51 6.41 -17.01
CA PHE A 87 7.11 5.97 -15.66
C PHE A 87 8.13 6.39 -14.59
N LEU A 88 9.43 6.29 -14.87
CA LEU A 88 10.48 6.71 -13.93
C LEU A 88 10.51 8.23 -13.75
N ILE A 89 10.34 9.00 -14.82
CA ILE A 89 10.17 10.46 -14.77
C ILE A 89 8.94 10.80 -13.94
N MET A 90 7.81 10.12 -14.15
CA MET A 90 6.62 10.30 -13.34
C MET A 90 6.91 10.02 -11.86
N ALA A 91 7.56 8.90 -11.53
CA ALA A 91 7.87 8.50 -10.16
C ALA A 91 8.81 9.46 -9.41
N TYR A 92 9.86 9.95 -10.07
CA TYR A 92 10.91 10.73 -9.41
C TYR A 92 10.75 12.25 -9.58
N LEU A 93 10.12 12.71 -10.66
CA LEU A 93 9.96 14.14 -10.95
C LEU A 93 8.55 14.64 -10.63
N PHE A 94 7.50 13.99 -11.14
CA PHE A 94 6.13 14.53 -11.07
C PHE A 94 5.39 14.13 -9.79
N VAL A 95 5.24 12.84 -9.52
CA VAL A 95 4.46 12.32 -8.38
C VAL A 95 4.86 12.94 -7.04
N PRO A 96 6.15 13.14 -6.70
CA PRO A 96 6.56 13.77 -5.45
C PRO A 96 6.00 15.17 -5.25
N ARG A 97 5.63 15.85 -6.34
CA ARG A 97 5.11 17.22 -6.38
C ARG A 97 3.59 17.27 -6.53
N MET A 98 2.93 16.11 -6.58
CA MET A 98 1.48 16.01 -6.79
C MET A 98 0.66 15.89 -5.50
N GLY A 99 1.27 16.17 -4.33
CA GLY A 99 0.60 16.03 -3.03
C GLY A 99 -0.75 16.77 -2.93
N GLU A 100 -0.82 18.01 -3.44
CA GLU A 100 -2.07 18.79 -3.45
C GLU A 100 -3.16 18.26 -4.40
N PHE A 101 -2.79 17.41 -5.36
CA PHE A 101 -3.71 16.83 -6.34
C PHE A 101 -4.27 15.48 -5.89
N LEU A 102 -3.77 14.92 -4.78
CA LEU A 102 -4.28 13.67 -4.24
C LEU A 102 -5.71 13.85 -3.72
N GLY A 103 -6.63 13.00 -4.19
CA GLY A 103 -8.04 13.05 -3.83
C GLY A 103 -8.89 14.11 -4.54
N VAL A 104 -8.33 14.80 -5.53
CA VAL A 104 -9.09 15.62 -6.48
C VAL A 104 -9.85 14.71 -7.45
N THR A 105 -11.09 15.06 -7.80
CA THR A 105 -11.98 14.16 -8.54
C THR A 105 -11.51 13.89 -9.97
N SER A 106 -10.87 14.88 -10.61
CA SER A 106 -10.37 14.79 -11.98
C SER A 106 -9.26 15.80 -12.24
N ILE A 107 -8.54 15.63 -13.36
CA ILE A 107 -7.52 16.59 -13.80
C ILE A 107 -8.13 17.93 -14.22
N ALA A 108 -9.35 17.92 -14.75
CA ALA A 108 -10.06 19.13 -15.13
C ALA A 108 -10.49 19.94 -13.90
N GLU A 109 -10.94 19.27 -12.82
CA GLU A 109 -11.19 19.90 -11.53
C GLU A 109 -9.91 20.56 -10.99
N ALA A 110 -8.80 19.82 -10.97
CA ALA A 110 -7.51 20.34 -10.51
C ALA A 110 -7.08 21.61 -11.26
N MET A 111 -7.16 21.59 -12.60
CA MET A 111 -6.80 22.75 -13.42
C MET A 111 -7.84 23.89 -13.30
N GLY A 112 -9.11 23.53 -13.12
CA GLY A 112 -10.21 24.46 -12.94
C GLY A 112 -10.15 25.24 -11.65
N ASP A 113 -9.80 24.58 -10.55
CA ASP A 113 -9.68 25.22 -9.23
C ASP A 113 -8.52 26.22 -9.19
N LEU A 114 -7.50 26.01 -10.04
CA LEU A 114 -6.34 26.89 -10.15
C LEU A 114 -6.52 28.04 -11.14
N TYR A 115 -7.10 27.76 -12.30
CA TYR A 115 -7.12 28.70 -13.42
C TYR A 115 -8.53 29.09 -13.90
N GLY A 116 -9.57 28.58 -13.25
CA GLY A 116 -10.96 28.97 -13.46
C GLY A 116 -11.75 28.08 -14.42
N LYS A 117 -13.06 28.38 -14.51
CA LYS A 117 -14.08 27.57 -15.19
C LYS A 117 -13.78 27.26 -16.65
N HIS A 118 -13.23 28.21 -17.42
CA HIS A 118 -12.96 27.98 -18.85
C HIS A 118 -11.91 26.89 -19.07
N ILE A 119 -10.84 26.91 -18.28
CA ILE A 119 -9.77 25.90 -18.35
C ILE A 119 -10.28 24.54 -17.89
N ARG A 120 -11.15 24.49 -16.87
CA ARG A 120 -11.86 23.26 -16.45
C ARG A 120 -12.58 22.61 -17.62
N ILE A 121 -13.43 23.38 -18.31
CA ILE A 121 -14.26 22.88 -19.43
C ILE A 121 -13.38 22.45 -20.61
N ILE A 122 -12.39 23.25 -21.02
CA ILE A 122 -11.48 22.90 -22.13
C ILE A 122 -10.72 21.61 -21.82
N THR A 123 -10.21 21.48 -20.60
CA THR A 123 -9.48 20.29 -20.14
C THR A 123 -10.39 19.05 -20.17
N ALA A 124 -11.63 19.19 -19.74
CA ALA A 124 -12.60 18.10 -19.75
C ALA A 124 -13.00 17.67 -21.17
N VAL A 125 -13.32 18.62 -22.05
CA VAL A 125 -13.73 18.34 -23.44
C VAL A 125 -12.59 17.67 -24.22
N THR A 126 -11.39 18.22 -24.16
CA THR A 126 -10.22 17.63 -24.86
C THR A 126 -9.84 16.27 -24.29
N GLY A 127 -9.99 16.08 -22.96
CA GLY A 127 -9.80 14.79 -22.30
C GLY A 127 -10.77 13.73 -22.79
N VAL A 128 -12.08 14.04 -22.80
CA VAL A 128 -13.13 13.14 -23.31
C VAL A 128 -12.91 12.79 -24.78
N MET A 129 -12.55 13.76 -25.63
CA MET A 129 -12.28 13.50 -27.05
C MET A 129 -11.09 12.55 -27.24
N SER A 130 -10.02 12.74 -26.48
CA SER A 130 -8.85 11.86 -26.53
C SER A 130 -9.20 10.44 -26.10
N GLU A 131 -9.85 10.30 -24.94
CA GLU A 131 -10.22 8.99 -24.38
C GLU A 131 -11.25 8.25 -25.24
N ALA A 132 -12.19 8.94 -25.89
CA ALA A 132 -13.12 8.35 -26.85
C ALA A 132 -12.40 7.65 -28.02
N GLY A 133 -11.31 8.25 -28.53
CA GLY A 133 -10.48 7.65 -29.56
C GLY A 133 -9.82 6.35 -29.08
N PHE A 134 -9.28 6.32 -27.87
CA PHE A 134 -8.71 5.09 -27.30
C PHE A 134 -9.75 3.99 -27.07
N VAL A 135 -10.96 4.35 -26.59
CA VAL A 135 -12.07 3.41 -26.44
C VAL A 135 -12.46 2.79 -27.78
N ALA A 136 -12.60 3.60 -28.83
CA ALA A 136 -12.92 3.12 -30.17
C ALA A 136 -11.88 2.12 -30.70
N VAL A 137 -10.58 2.40 -30.51
CA VAL A 137 -9.50 1.50 -30.92
C VAL A 137 -9.56 0.18 -30.14
N GLN A 138 -9.86 0.21 -28.83
CA GLN A 138 -10.02 -1.04 -28.06
C GLN A 138 -11.23 -1.86 -28.53
N PHE A 139 -12.36 -1.21 -28.84
CA PHE A 139 -13.53 -1.89 -29.40
C PHE A 139 -13.22 -2.56 -30.73
N LYS A 140 -12.42 -1.92 -31.58
CA LYS A 140 -11.99 -2.51 -32.85
C LYS A 140 -11.09 -3.73 -32.65
N VAL A 141 -10.10 -3.65 -31.76
CA VAL A 141 -9.18 -4.78 -31.48
C VAL A 141 -9.95 -5.96 -30.88
N PHE A 142 -10.76 -5.73 -29.85
CA PHE A 142 -11.59 -6.79 -29.27
C PHE A 142 -12.61 -7.31 -30.30
N GLY A 143 -13.29 -6.42 -31.02
CA GLY A 143 -14.28 -6.81 -32.02
C GLY A 143 -13.70 -7.68 -33.14
N ASN A 144 -12.50 -7.37 -33.62
CA ASN A 144 -11.80 -8.18 -34.62
C ASN A 144 -11.42 -9.56 -34.05
N LEU A 145 -10.92 -9.61 -32.80
CA LEU A 145 -10.65 -10.90 -32.14
C LEU A 145 -11.92 -11.72 -31.98
N ALA A 146 -13.00 -11.11 -31.49
CA ALA A 146 -14.30 -11.75 -31.32
C ALA A 146 -14.88 -12.26 -32.65
N SER A 147 -14.77 -11.46 -33.71
CA SER A 147 -15.13 -11.85 -35.07
C SER A 147 -14.35 -13.08 -35.51
N TYR A 148 -13.04 -13.07 -35.30
CA TYR A 148 -12.15 -14.17 -35.67
C TYR A 148 -12.44 -15.47 -34.89
N PHE A 149 -12.65 -15.43 -33.56
CA PHE A 149 -12.78 -16.67 -32.76
C PHE A 149 -14.21 -17.20 -32.61
N LEU A 150 -15.24 -16.33 -32.73
CA LEU A 150 -16.66 -16.72 -32.63
C LEU A 150 -17.34 -16.85 -34.00
N ASP A 151 -16.58 -16.67 -35.09
CA ASP A 151 -17.11 -16.64 -36.46
C ASP A 151 -18.27 -15.62 -36.63
N LEU A 152 -18.07 -14.43 -36.06
CA LEU A 152 -19.03 -13.32 -36.15
C LEU A 152 -18.61 -12.36 -37.26
N SER A 153 -19.55 -11.63 -37.83
CA SER A 153 -19.19 -10.51 -38.72
C SER A 153 -18.40 -9.43 -37.93
N PRO A 154 -17.42 -8.74 -38.54
CA PRO A 154 -16.61 -7.73 -37.84
C PRO A 154 -17.43 -6.66 -37.12
N MET A 155 -18.52 -6.20 -37.75
CA MET A 155 -19.46 -5.25 -37.16
C MET A 155 -20.12 -5.81 -35.89
N THR A 156 -20.58 -7.07 -35.93
CA THR A 156 -21.20 -7.74 -34.79
C THR A 156 -20.21 -7.92 -33.65
N GLY A 157 -18.96 -8.28 -33.97
CA GLY A 157 -17.87 -8.38 -33.00
C GLY A 157 -17.62 -7.05 -32.28
N ILE A 158 -17.52 -5.93 -33.02
CA ILE A 158 -17.32 -4.59 -32.43
C ILE A 158 -18.49 -4.19 -31.54
N VAL A 159 -19.73 -4.41 -31.98
CA VAL A 159 -20.93 -4.09 -31.19
C VAL A 159 -20.98 -4.93 -29.90
N ALA A 160 -20.67 -6.22 -29.99
CA ALA A 160 -20.62 -7.09 -28.82
C ALA A 160 -19.54 -6.66 -27.82
N ALA A 161 -18.33 -6.37 -28.31
CA ALA A 161 -17.22 -5.86 -27.49
C ALA A 161 -17.61 -4.55 -26.78
N ALA A 162 -18.18 -3.60 -27.50
CA ALA A 162 -18.63 -2.33 -26.96
C ALA A 162 -19.73 -2.50 -25.91
N ALA A 163 -20.70 -3.39 -26.15
CA ALA A 163 -21.78 -3.67 -25.21
C ALA A 163 -21.24 -4.29 -23.91
N ILE A 164 -20.35 -5.27 -24.00
CA ILE A 164 -19.75 -5.95 -22.85
C ILE A 164 -18.99 -4.94 -21.99
N ILE A 165 -18.01 -4.23 -22.58
CA ILE A 165 -17.16 -3.28 -21.85
C ILE A 165 -18.05 -2.20 -21.23
N THR A 166 -18.81 -1.48 -22.04
CA THR A 166 -19.55 -0.29 -21.59
C THR A 166 -20.54 -0.60 -20.48
N THR A 167 -21.19 -1.76 -20.51
CA THR A 167 -22.21 -2.12 -19.53
C THR A 167 -21.63 -2.17 -18.13
N TYR A 168 -20.55 -2.92 -17.89
CA TYR A 168 -20.04 -3.02 -16.52
C TYR A 168 -19.19 -1.81 -16.12
N SER A 169 -18.45 -1.16 -17.03
CA SER A 169 -17.69 0.05 -16.68
C SER A 169 -18.62 1.17 -16.23
N ALA A 170 -19.81 1.30 -16.86
CA ALA A 170 -20.81 2.29 -16.48
C ALA A 170 -21.30 2.09 -15.03
N PHE A 171 -21.59 0.85 -14.61
CA PHE A 171 -22.16 0.59 -13.29
C PHE A 171 -21.13 0.36 -12.18
N GLY A 172 -19.91 -0.04 -12.52
CA GLY A 172 -18.89 -0.49 -11.57
C GLY A 172 -18.08 0.61 -10.87
N GLY A 173 -17.89 1.77 -11.53
CA GLY A 173 -17.01 2.83 -11.03
C GLY A 173 -15.55 2.39 -10.86
N ILE A 174 -14.71 3.25 -10.28
CA ILE A 174 -13.25 3.02 -10.24
C ILE A 174 -12.85 1.78 -9.42
N ARG A 175 -13.65 1.39 -8.41
CA ARG A 175 -13.38 0.17 -7.62
C ARG A 175 -13.48 -1.06 -8.49
N ALA A 176 -14.57 -1.19 -9.26
CA ALA A 176 -14.73 -2.30 -10.19
C ALA A 176 -13.56 -2.37 -11.17
N VAL A 177 -13.23 -1.24 -11.81
CA VAL A 177 -12.10 -1.13 -12.75
C VAL A 177 -10.80 -1.60 -12.11
N THR A 178 -10.50 -1.14 -10.89
CA THR A 178 -9.24 -1.52 -10.20
C THR A 178 -9.19 -3.02 -9.90
N PHE A 179 -10.30 -3.64 -9.51
CA PHE A 179 -10.33 -5.07 -9.20
C PHE A 179 -10.30 -5.94 -10.45
N THR A 180 -10.97 -5.53 -11.52
CA THR A 180 -10.88 -6.21 -12.82
C THR A 180 -9.48 -6.07 -13.40
N ASP A 181 -8.83 -4.92 -13.26
CA ASP A 181 -7.44 -4.70 -13.70
C ASP A 181 -6.45 -5.66 -13.03
N ILE A 182 -6.68 -6.05 -11.77
CA ILE A 182 -5.84 -7.06 -11.09
C ILE A 182 -5.96 -8.41 -11.80
N LEU A 183 -7.19 -8.88 -12.05
CA LEU A 183 -7.43 -10.14 -12.75
C LEU A 183 -6.90 -10.10 -14.18
N GLN A 184 -7.13 -8.99 -14.88
CA GLN A 184 -6.70 -8.76 -16.25
C GLN A 184 -5.18 -8.75 -16.37
N LEU A 185 -4.47 -8.05 -15.47
CA LEU A 185 -3.01 -8.03 -15.43
C LEU A 185 -2.41 -9.42 -15.25
N PHE A 186 -2.99 -10.26 -14.38
CA PHE A 186 -2.56 -11.64 -14.27
C PHE A 186 -2.77 -12.40 -15.59
N THR A 187 -3.93 -12.22 -16.22
CA THR A 187 -4.29 -12.94 -17.45
C THR A 187 -3.31 -12.64 -18.59
N PHE A 188 -3.10 -11.36 -18.92
CA PHE A 188 -2.16 -11.01 -20.01
C PHE A 188 -0.69 -11.06 -19.59
N GLY A 189 -0.39 -10.84 -18.31
CA GLY A 189 0.96 -10.97 -17.76
C GLY A 189 1.53 -12.37 -17.89
N PHE A 190 0.67 -13.41 -17.93
CA PHE A 190 1.07 -14.78 -18.24
C PHE A 190 0.90 -15.14 -19.71
N ALA A 191 -0.23 -14.80 -20.34
CA ALA A 191 -0.50 -15.22 -21.71
C ALA A 191 0.56 -14.73 -22.72
N ILE A 192 1.00 -13.46 -22.61
CA ILE A 192 1.90 -12.84 -23.58
C ILE A 192 3.33 -13.42 -23.53
N PRO A 193 3.99 -13.58 -22.36
CA PRO A 193 5.28 -14.26 -22.33
C PRO A 193 5.21 -15.71 -22.80
N ILE A 194 4.14 -16.44 -22.45
CA ILE A 194 4.00 -17.85 -22.81
C ILE A 194 3.85 -18.02 -24.34
N ILE A 195 3.16 -17.12 -25.04
CA ILE A 195 3.06 -17.24 -26.50
C ILE A 195 4.40 -16.98 -27.19
N GLY A 196 5.20 -16.00 -26.72
CA GLY A 196 6.55 -15.76 -27.27
C GLY A 196 7.47 -16.96 -27.10
N VAL A 197 7.32 -17.67 -25.99
CA VAL A 197 7.96 -18.96 -25.76
C VAL A 197 7.52 -20.01 -26.75
N MET A 198 6.23 -20.15 -27.03
CA MET A 198 5.74 -21.17 -27.96
C MET A 198 6.22 -20.94 -29.38
N VAL A 199 6.21 -19.68 -29.82
CA VAL A 199 6.77 -19.29 -31.13
C VAL A 199 8.25 -19.65 -31.20
N TRP A 200 9.01 -19.36 -30.15
CA TRP A 200 10.43 -19.67 -30.09
C TRP A 200 10.73 -21.16 -30.09
N ASN A 201 9.93 -21.93 -29.35
CA ASN A 201 10.05 -23.39 -29.29
C ASN A 201 9.91 -24.03 -30.68
N HIS A 202 8.93 -23.56 -31.46
CA HIS A 202 8.76 -23.99 -32.85
C HIS A 202 9.98 -23.62 -33.70
N ALA A 203 10.42 -22.35 -33.65
CA ALA A 203 11.58 -21.86 -34.40
C ALA A 203 12.87 -22.64 -34.12
N TYR A 204 13.10 -23.01 -32.85
CA TYR A 204 14.26 -23.78 -32.44
C TYR A 204 14.27 -25.19 -33.06
N TYR A 205 13.13 -25.88 -33.08
CA TYR A 205 13.04 -27.21 -33.72
C TYR A 205 13.12 -27.17 -35.24
N ASP A 206 12.75 -26.05 -35.86
CA ASP A 206 12.92 -25.82 -37.29
C ASP A 206 14.35 -25.40 -37.67
N GLY A 207 15.26 -25.32 -36.68
CA GLY A 207 16.67 -24.99 -36.91
C GLY A 207 16.93 -23.51 -37.21
N VAL A 208 16.01 -22.61 -36.86
CA VAL A 208 16.15 -21.17 -37.08
C VAL A 208 17.28 -20.61 -36.21
N SER A 209 18.33 -20.08 -36.86
CA SER A 209 19.47 -19.45 -36.17
C SER A 209 19.28 -17.94 -36.03
N LEU A 210 19.16 -17.45 -34.80
CA LEU A 210 19.08 -16.01 -34.49
C LEU A 210 20.38 -15.23 -34.80
N ALA A 211 21.50 -15.92 -35.01
CA ALA A 211 22.77 -15.27 -35.34
C ALA A 211 22.70 -14.56 -36.71
N ASN A 212 21.87 -15.08 -37.62
CA ASN A 212 21.67 -14.49 -38.95
C ASN A 212 20.76 -13.26 -38.90
N SER A 213 19.94 -13.12 -37.85
CA SER A 213 19.02 -11.99 -37.68
C SER A 213 19.75 -10.65 -37.57
N ILE A 214 20.94 -10.64 -36.96
CA ILE A 214 21.77 -9.43 -36.78
C ILE A 214 22.34 -8.93 -38.11
N GLN A 215 22.32 -9.76 -39.16
CA GLN A 215 22.73 -9.35 -40.51
C GLN A 215 21.66 -8.52 -41.24
N ASP A 216 20.39 -8.58 -40.83
CA ASP A 216 19.35 -7.68 -41.36
C ASP A 216 19.52 -6.27 -40.75
N ASN A 217 19.50 -5.25 -41.60
CA ASN A 217 19.66 -3.85 -41.20
C ASN A 217 18.64 -3.40 -40.14
N ARG A 218 17.45 -4.03 -40.07
CA ARG A 218 16.42 -3.75 -39.05
C ARG A 218 16.81 -4.21 -37.65
N PHE A 219 17.75 -5.16 -37.53
CA PHE A 219 18.19 -5.72 -36.25
C PHE A 219 19.71 -5.55 -36.04
N SER A 220 20.39 -4.82 -36.93
CA SER A 220 21.79 -4.43 -36.77
C SER A 220 21.92 -3.14 -35.95
N LEU A 221 22.47 -3.26 -34.74
CA LEU A 221 22.68 -2.11 -33.85
C LEU A 221 23.66 -1.09 -34.45
N GLU A 222 24.66 -1.59 -35.17
CA GLU A 222 25.68 -0.77 -35.84
C GLU A 222 25.08 0.07 -36.96
N PHE A 223 24.23 -0.52 -37.80
CA PHE A 223 23.52 0.22 -38.86
C PHE A 223 22.58 1.27 -38.26
N ILE A 224 21.80 0.90 -37.25
CA ILE A 224 20.76 1.77 -36.68
C ILE A 224 21.34 3.00 -36.00
N LEU A 225 22.46 2.84 -35.28
CA LEU A 225 23.16 3.93 -34.60
C LEU A 225 24.11 4.68 -35.54
N SER A 226 24.30 4.23 -36.78
CA SER A 226 25.14 4.93 -37.75
C SER A 226 24.50 6.26 -38.17
N LYS A 227 25.35 7.26 -38.43
CA LYS A 227 24.91 8.54 -39.03
C LYS A 227 24.38 8.39 -40.46
N GLN A 228 24.59 7.23 -41.08
CA GLN A 228 24.15 6.93 -42.45
C GLN A 228 22.69 6.47 -42.49
N ASN A 229 22.10 6.11 -41.35
CA ASN A 229 20.70 5.72 -41.27
C ASN A 229 19.77 6.95 -41.37
N PRO A 230 18.94 7.05 -42.42
CA PRO A 230 18.02 8.18 -42.60
C PRO A 230 16.95 8.26 -41.48
N ASP A 231 16.64 7.13 -40.82
CA ASP A 231 15.57 7.04 -39.82
C ASP A 231 16.05 7.31 -38.38
N LEU A 232 17.34 7.56 -38.17
CA LEU A 232 17.89 7.84 -36.85
C LEU A 232 17.21 9.05 -36.17
N GLY A 233 16.92 10.10 -36.94
CA GLY A 233 16.20 11.28 -36.45
C GLY A 233 14.77 10.95 -36.00
N SER A 234 14.05 10.15 -36.80
CA SER A 234 12.69 9.68 -36.49
C SER A 234 12.66 8.80 -35.24
N MET A 235 13.67 7.93 -35.07
CA MET A 235 13.83 7.09 -33.88
C MET A 235 14.01 7.94 -32.61
N ILE A 236 14.89 8.95 -32.64
CA ILE A 236 15.10 9.86 -31.50
C ILE A 236 13.82 10.63 -31.18
N ALA A 237 13.13 11.14 -32.20
CA ALA A 237 11.87 11.85 -32.01
C ALA A 237 10.80 10.96 -31.36
N LEU A 238 10.68 9.71 -31.81
CA LEU A 238 9.75 8.72 -31.24
C LEU A 238 10.12 8.35 -29.80
N MET A 239 11.41 8.22 -29.49
CA MET A 239 11.88 7.94 -28.13
C MET A 239 11.54 9.10 -27.19
N CYS A 240 11.78 10.34 -27.62
CA CYS A 240 11.39 11.54 -26.88
C CYS A 240 9.88 11.58 -26.63
N TYR A 241 9.07 11.25 -27.65
CA TYR A 241 7.61 11.16 -27.51
C TYR A 241 7.19 10.10 -26.48
N PHE A 242 7.74 8.89 -26.53
CA PHE A 242 7.43 7.86 -25.55
C PHE A 242 7.91 8.18 -24.14
N ALA A 243 8.98 8.97 -24.00
CA ALA A 243 9.47 9.46 -22.72
C ALA A 243 8.65 10.61 -22.12
N LEU A 244 7.73 11.21 -22.88
CA LEU A 244 6.88 12.28 -22.37
C LEU A 244 5.99 11.76 -21.23
N PRO A 245 5.89 12.50 -20.10
CA PRO A 245 5.03 12.11 -18.97
C PRO A 245 3.56 11.98 -19.38
N GLY A 246 3.00 10.77 -19.23
CA GLY A 246 1.60 10.51 -19.53
C GLY A 246 0.65 11.02 -18.44
N LEU A 247 0.16 12.26 -18.57
CA LEU A 247 -0.80 12.89 -17.65
C LEU A 247 -2.22 12.93 -18.22
N LYS A 248 -2.62 11.85 -18.91
CA LYS A 248 -3.99 11.66 -19.39
C LYS A 248 -4.98 11.55 -18.22
N PRO A 249 -6.28 11.84 -18.43
CA PRO A 249 -7.24 11.84 -17.33
C PRO A 249 -7.31 10.50 -16.59
N ALA A 250 -7.31 9.36 -17.29
CA ALA A 250 -7.23 8.04 -16.65
C ALA A 250 -6.02 7.86 -15.71
N ILE A 251 -4.81 8.25 -16.15
CA ILE A 251 -3.57 8.13 -15.34
C ILE A 251 -3.57 9.11 -14.18
N PHE A 252 -4.00 10.36 -14.40
CA PHE A 252 -4.16 11.34 -13.33
C PHE A 252 -5.13 10.83 -12.26
N GLN A 253 -6.24 10.21 -12.68
CA GLN A 253 -7.19 9.60 -11.76
C GLN A 253 -6.51 8.50 -10.91
N ARG A 254 -5.63 7.66 -11.48
CA ARG A 254 -4.88 6.65 -10.70
C ARG A 254 -3.92 7.25 -9.69
N ILE A 255 -3.32 8.40 -10.01
CA ILE A 255 -2.52 9.18 -9.05
C ILE A 255 -3.41 9.71 -7.92
N SER A 256 -4.55 10.32 -8.27
CA SER A 256 -5.47 10.93 -7.30
C SER A 256 -6.09 9.92 -6.32
N MET A 257 -6.21 8.65 -6.73
CA MET A 257 -6.70 7.54 -5.89
C MET A 257 -5.74 7.17 -4.76
N GLY A 258 -4.45 7.52 -4.87
CA GLY A 258 -3.45 7.16 -3.87
C GLY A 258 -3.74 7.75 -2.49
N SER A 259 -3.45 6.99 -1.43
CA SER A 259 -3.59 7.47 -0.05
C SER A 259 -2.48 8.45 0.32
N SER A 260 -1.29 8.30 -0.27
CA SER A 260 -0.15 9.19 -0.07
C SER A 260 0.76 9.27 -1.30
N VAL A 261 1.56 10.33 -1.37
CA VAL A 261 2.57 10.52 -2.42
C VAL A 261 3.55 9.35 -2.47
N LYS A 262 3.98 8.85 -1.30
CA LYS A 262 4.89 7.70 -1.17
C LYS A 262 4.30 6.44 -1.80
N GLN A 263 3.02 6.20 -1.56
CA GLN A 263 2.32 5.03 -2.12
C GLN A 263 2.30 5.10 -3.65
N VAL A 264 1.91 6.24 -4.21
CA VAL A 264 1.83 6.44 -5.65
C VAL A 264 3.22 6.34 -6.28
N GLN A 265 4.23 6.97 -5.66
CA GLN A 265 5.62 6.89 -6.13
C GLN A 265 6.10 5.44 -6.21
N LYS A 266 5.90 4.66 -5.14
CA LYS A 266 6.25 3.22 -5.13
C LYS A 266 5.49 2.45 -6.21
N ALA A 267 4.22 2.77 -6.43
CA ALA A 267 3.42 2.14 -7.48
C ALA A 267 3.96 2.42 -8.88
N PHE A 268 4.36 3.66 -9.20
CA PHE A 268 4.98 3.99 -10.49
C PHE A 268 6.33 3.30 -10.70
N ILE A 269 7.18 3.20 -9.67
CA ILE A 269 8.48 2.51 -9.76
C ILE A 269 8.27 1.02 -10.09
N ILE A 270 7.36 0.35 -9.38
CA ILE A 270 7.05 -1.07 -9.62
C ILE A 270 6.43 -1.23 -11.01
N SER A 271 5.51 -0.34 -11.40
CA SER A 271 4.87 -0.36 -12.71
C SER A 271 5.89 -0.19 -13.84
N ALA A 272 6.92 0.64 -13.68
CA ALA A 272 7.99 0.80 -14.68
C ALA A 272 8.67 -0.54 -15.01
N VAL A 273 8.96 -1.35 -13.98
CA VAL A 273 9.60 -2.66 -14.15
C VAL A 273 8.66 -3.64 -14.85
N ILE A 274 7.39 -3.70 -14.44
CA ILE A 274 6.41 -4.60 -15.03
C ILE A 274 6.12 -4.22 -16.49
N VAL A 275 5.92 -2.93 -16.78
CA VAL A 275 5.69 -2.43 -18.14
C VAL A 275 6.88 -2.73 -19.04
N MET A 276 8.10 -2.52 -18.56
CA MET A 276 9.31 -2.86 -19.30
C MET A 276 9.32 -4.36 -19.66
N PHE A 277 9.03 -5.21 -18.69
CA PHE A 277 9.03 -6.66 -18.90
C PHE A 277 7.97 -7.10 -19.92
N ILE A 278 6.72 -6.65 -19.77
CA ILE A 278 5.63 -7.03 -20.67
C ILE A 278 5.86 -6.47 -22.08
N THR A 279 6.40 -5.24 -22.18
CA THR A 279 6.76 -4.65 -23.47
C THR A 279 7.82 -5.48 -24.17
N PHE A 280 8.89 -5.86 -23.47
CA PHE A 280 9.94 -6.73 -24.02
C PHE A 280 9.38 -8.08 -24.47
N ALA A 281 8.57 -8.74 -23.64
CA ALA A 281 7.91 -9.99 -24.01
C ALA A 281 7.02 -9.84 -25.26
N SER A 282 6.29 -8.71 -25.37
CA SER A 282 5.45 -8.43 -26.54
C SER A 282 6.24 -8.19 -27.83
N GLN A 283 7.42 -7.58 -27.72
CA GLN A 283 8.28 -7.25 -28.87
C GLN A 283 9.20 -8.41 -29.27
N TRP A 284 9.44 -9.34 -28.35
CA TRP A 284 10.16 -10.58 -28.64
C TRP A 284 9.39 -11.42 -29.67
N ILE A 285 8.06 -11.55 -29.51
CA ILE A 285 7.21 -12.33 -30.43
C ILE A 285 7.39 -11.95 -31.91
N PRO A 286 7.21 -10.69 -32.36
CA PRO A 286 7.36 -10.33 -33.76
C PRO A 286 8.81 -10.44 -34.24
N PHE A 287 9.80 -10.27 -33.37
CA PHE A 287 11.20 -10.56 -33.71
C PHE A 287 11.37 -12.04 -34.06
N LEU A 288 10.77 -12.95 -33.30
CA LEU A 288 10.82 -14.37 -33.61
C LEU A 288 10.08 -14.70 -34.90
N LEU A 289 8.84 -14.21 -35.04
CA LEU A 289 8.02 -14.45 -36.23
C LEU A 289 8.76 -14.01 -37.50
N PHE A 290 9.42 -12.85 -37.47
CA PHE A 290 10.21 -12.36 -38.60
C PHE A 290 11.33 -13.33 -39.02
N ASN A 291 11.96 -14.00 -38.06
CA ASN A 291 13.03 -14.96 -38.33
C ASN A 291 12.53 -16.33 -38.78
N ILE A 292 11.28 -16.66 -38.48
CA ILE A 292 10.61 -17.86 -39.00
C ILE A 292 10.12 -17.60 -40.42
N ASP A 293 9.40 -16.50 -40.62
CA ASP A 293 8.88 -16.07 -41.90
C ASP A 293 8.91 -14.53 -41.97
N SER A 294 9.69 -14.01 -42.91
CA SER A 294 9.84 -12.56 -43.14
C SER A 294 8.85 -12.00 -44.16
N THR A 295 8.02 -12.85 -44.78
CA THR A 295 7.06 -12.48 -45.84
C THR A 295 5.65 -12.22 -45.33
N LEU A 296 5.38 -12.49 -44.05
CA LEU A 296 4.06 -12.25 -43.44
C LEU A 296 3.68 -10.78 -43.49
N GLU A 297 2.40 -10.54 -43.80
CA GLU A 297 1.81 -9.21 -43.75
C GLU A 297 1.66 -8.74 -42.28
N PRO A 298 2.15 -7.53 -41.91
CA PRO A 298 2.13 -7.06 -40.53
C PRO A 298 0.73 -6.98 -39.88
N SER A 299 -0.33 -6.95 -40.69
CA SER A 299 -1.72 -6.91 -40.22
C SER A 299 -2.29 -8.28 -39.84
N GLU A 300 -1.68 -9.36 -40.32
CA GLU A 300 -2.14 -10.75 -40.11
C GLU A 300 -1.37 -11.47 -39.00
N LEU A 301 -0.28 -10.88 -38.50
CA LEU A 301 0.61 -11.47 -37.49
C LEU A 301 -0.14 -11.98 -36.25
N LEU A 302 -1.15 -11.24 -35.78
CA LEU A 302 -1.93 -11.63 -34.60
C LEU A 302 -2.70 -12.93 -34.85
N SER A 303 -3.40 -13.04 -35.99
CA SER A 303 -4.15 -14.23 -36.37
C SER A 303 -3.20 -15.39 -36.67
N TYR A 304 -2.13 -15.15 -37.42
CA TYR A 304 -1.11 -16.14 -37.73
C TYR A 304 -0.47 -16.73 -36.47
N MET A 305 -0.13 -15.87 -35.51
CA MET A 305 0.43 -16.28 -34.22
C MET A 305 -0.54 -17.19 -33.45
N ILE A 306 -1.83 -16.82 -33.42
CA ILE A 306 -2.87 -17.60 -32.72
C ILE A 306 -3.12 -18.94 -33.43
N GLU A 307 -3.11 -19.00 -34.75
CA GLU A 307 -3.39 -20.24 -35.49
C GLU A 307 -2.25 -21.25 -35.43
N ASN A 308 -1.02 -20.79 -35.60
CA ASN A 308 0.10 -21.69 -35.84
C ASN A 308 0.88 -22.05 -34.56
N TYR A 309 0.75 -21.24 -33.50
CA TYR A 309 1.57 -21.39 -32.29
C TYR A 309 0.77 -21.55 -31.00
N THR A 310 -0.55 -21.78 -31.08
CA THR A 310 -1.37 -22.07 -29.91
C THR A 310 -2.17 -23.36 -30.09
N TYR A 311 -2.40 -24.10 -29.00
CA TYR A 311 -3.19 -25.33 -28.97
C TYR A 311 -4.54 -25.13 -28.26
N ILE A 312 -5.45 -26.09 -28.42
CA ILE A 312 -6.78 -26.09 -27.82
C ILE A 312 -6.68 -25.90 -26.29
N GLY A 313 -7.43 -24.96 -25.74
CA GLY A 313 -7.38 -24.52 -24.34
C GLY A 313 -6.44 -23.31 -24.16
N PHE A 314 -5.20 -23.39 -24.64
CA PHE A 314 -4.27 -22.27 -24.53
C PHE A 314 -4.61 -21.13 -25.49
N LYS A 315 -5.15 -21.45 -26.68
CA LYS A 315 -5.71 -20.47 -27.62
C LYS A 315 -6.74 -19.56 -26.93
N GLY A 316 -7.66 -20.15 -26.16
CA GLY A 316 -8.65 -19.42 -25.36
C GLY A 316 -8.02 -18.53 -24.29
N LEU A 317 -6.95 -18.98 -23.63
CA LEU A 317 -6.23 -18.17 -22.64
C LEU A 317 -5.51 -16.96 -23.27
N VAL A 318 -4.89 -17.14 -24.45
CA VAL A 318 -4.24 -16.06 -25.20
C VAL A 318 -5.27 -15.03 -25.65
N ILE A 319 -6.39 -15.49 -26.22
CA ILE A 319 -7.51 -14.61 -26.61
C ILE A 319 -8.03 -13.86 -25.39
N ALA A 320 -8.26 -14.55 -24.26
CA ALA A 320 -8.68 -13.91 -23.02
C ALA A 320 -7.65 -12.88 -22.52
N GLY A 321 -6.35 -13.15 -22.66
CA GLY A 321 -5.27 -12.21 -22.34
C GLY A 321 -5.31 -10.94 -23.19
N ILE A 322 -5.46 -11.06 -24.50
CA ILE A 322 -5.53 -9.86 -25.36
C ILE A 322 -6.82 -9.09 -25.11
N ILE A 323 -7.95 -9.79 -24.93
CA ILE A 323 -9.22 -9.17 -24.52
C ILE A 323 -9.04 -8.44 -23.17
N ALA A 324 -8.35 -9.04 -22.20
CA ALA A 324 -8.07 -8.42 -20.90
C ALA A 324 -7.34 -7.07 -21.06
N MET A 325 -6.35 -6.98 -21.96
CA MET A 325 -5.64 -5.73 -22.26
C MET A 325 -6.56 -4.68 -22.91
N THR A 326 -7.47 -5.12 -23.80
CA THR A 326 -8.44 -4.19 -24.41
C THR A 326 -9.43 -3.64 -23.39
N MET A 327 -9.94 -4.51 -22.51
CA MET A 327 -10.93 -4.16 -21.50
C MET A 327 -10.34 -3.22 -20.46
N SER A 328 -9.16 -3.49 -19.89
CA SER A 328 -8.54 -2.65 -18.85
C SER A 328 -8.35 -1.19 -19.29
N THR A 329 -7.89 -1.00 -20.53
CA THR A 329 -7.66 0.31 -21.11
C THR A 329 -8.99 1.02 -21.41
N ALA A 330 -9.96 0.30 -22.00
CA ALA A 330 -11.27 0.87 -22.32
C ALA A 330 -12.05 1.25 -21.04
N ASP A 331 -12.06 0.38 -20.04
CA ASP A 331 -12.66 0.61 -18.72
C ASP A 331 -12.14 1.89 -18.08
N SER A 332 -10.82 2.04 -18.11
CA SER A 332 -10.15 3.18 -17.51
C SER A 332 -10.54 4.49 -18.17
N ASN A 333 -10.56 4.51 -19.51
CA ASN A 333 -10.94 5.67 -20.31
C ASN A 333 -12.44 5.99 -20.23
N ILE A 334 -13.32 4.99 -20.21
CA ILE A 334 -14.76 5.20 -20.04
C ILE A 334 -15.05 5.81 -18.66
N ASN A 335 -14.40 5.31 -17.61
CA ASN A 335 -14.61 5.80 -16.27
C ASN A 335 -14.15 7.25 -16.11
N SER A 336 -12.94 7.59 -16.54
CA SER A 336 -12.41 8.96 -16.47
C SER A 336 -13.22 9.93 -17.33
N SER A 337 -13.60 9.54 -18.55
CA SER A 337 -14.44 10.36 -19.42
C SER A 337 -15.82 10.65 -18.84
N ALA A 338 -16.44 9.66 -18.19
CA ALA A 338 -17.71 9.85 -17.50
C ALA A 338 -17.60 10.81 -16.32
N VAL A 339 -16.49 10.77 -15.58
CA VAL A 339 -16.20 11.71 -14.50
C VAL A 339 -15.99 13.12 -15.08
N LEU A 340 -15.16 13.27 -16.12
CA LEU A 340 -14.93 14.56 -16.78
C LEU A 340 -16.24 15.18 -17.28
N PHE A 341 -17.08 14.39 -17.93
CA PHE A 341 -18.34 14.91 -18.47
C PHE A 341 -19.31 15.34 -17.37
N ALA A 342 -19.56 14.49 -16.37
CA ALA A 342 -20.52 14.79 -15.32
C ALA A 342 -20.02 15.91 -14.38
N ASN A 343 -18.78 15.81 -13.92
CA ASN A 343 -18.23 16.70 -12.88
C ASN A 343 -17.62 17.99 -13.44
N ASP A 344 -17.09 17.98 -14.67
CA ASP A 344 -16.29 19.10 -15.19
C ASP A 344 -16.90 19.80 -16.41
N ILE A 345 -17.91 19.20 -17.04
CA ILE A 345 -18.70 19.84 -18.11
C ILE A 345 -20.10 20.16 -17.59
N CYS A 346 -20.88 19.16 -17.19
CA CYS A 346 -22.28 19.35 -16.81
C CYS A 346 -22.43 20.23 -15.56
N LYS A 347 -21.71 19.90 -14.48
CA LYS A 347 -21.80 20.64 -13.23
C LYS A 347 -21.41 22.12 -13.36
N PRO A 348 -20.30 22.52 -14.01
CA PRO A 348 -20.00 23.94 -14.26
C PRO A 348 -21.02 24.64 -15.18
N LEU A 349 -21.71 23.91 -16.06
CA LEU A 349 -22.78 24.45 -16.90
C LEU A 349 -24.16 24.43 -16.24
N ASN A 350 -24.25 24.07 -14.94
CA ASN A 350 -25.49 23.91 -14.19
C ASN A 350 -26.48 22.88 -14.80
N VAL A 351 -25.97 21.88 -15.51
CA VAL A 351 -26.76 20.81 -16.10
C VAL A 351 -26.83 19.64 -15.11
N GLY A 352 -28.04 19.28 -14.69
CA GLY A 352 -28.30 18.05 -13.93
C GLY A 352 -27.65 18.01 -12.52
N GLN A 353 -27.77 19.11 -11.78
CA GLN A 353 -27.34 19.21 -10.38
C GLN A 353 -27.89 18.07 -9.52
N ASN A 354 -27.06 17.52 -8.62
CA ASN A 354 -27.36 16.40 -7.72
C ASN A 354 -27.69 15.07 -8.44
N ARG A 355 -27.48 14.99 -9.76
CA ARG A 355 -27.64 13.77 -10.57
C ARG A 355 -26.33 13.37 -11.27
N GLU A 356 -25.19 13.83 -10.76
CA GLU A 356 -23.87 13.65 -11.38
C GLU A 356 -23.55 12.16 -11.61
N LEU A 357 -23.89 11.30 -10.64
CA LEU A 357 -23.67 9.86 -10.76
C LEU A 357 -24.56 9.21 -11.83
N LEU A 358 -25.79 9.69 -11.99
CA LEU A 358 -26.68 9.18 -13.05
C LEU A 358 -26.17 9.65 -14.42
N ILE A 359 -25.76 10.92 -14.52
CA ILE A 359 -25.21 11.51 -15.74
C ILE A 359 -23.92 10.80 -16.16
N SER A 360 -23.02 10.48 -15.22
CA SER A 360 -21.81 9.74 -15.54
C SER A 360 -22.12 8.36 -16.13
N LYS A 361 -23.09 7.64 -15.54
CA LYS A 361 -23.54 6.32 -16.03
C LYS A 361 -24.15 6.40 -17.44
N LEU A 362 -25.04 7.36 -17.67
CA LEU A 362 -25.66 7.58 -18.98
C LEU A 362 -24.62 8.00 -20.02
N PHE A 363 -23.66 8.84 -19.63
CA PHE A 363 -22.59 9.27 -20.52
C PHE A 363 -21.64 8.12 -20.87
N SER A 364 -21.32 7.21 -19.95
CA SER A 364 -20.57 5.99 -20.28
C SER A 364 -21.24 5.20 -21.41
N ILE A 365 -22.57 5.03 -21.34
CA ILE A 365 -23.36 4.35 -22.40
C ILE A 365 -23.29 5.13 -23.72
N ALA A 366 -23.49 6.45 -23.68
CA ALA A 366 -23.41 7.30 -24.86
C ALA A 366 -22.01 7.27 -25.51
N LEU A 367 -20.95 7.28 -24.69
CA LEU A 367 -19.56 7.15 -25.13
C LEU A 367 -19.31 5.79 -25.79
N GLY A 368 -19.89 4.71 -25.26
CA GLY A 368 -19.86 3.39 -25.88
C GLY A 368 -20.48 3.39 -27.28
N ILE A 369 -21.66 3.99 -27.45
CA ILE A 369 -22.33 4.11 -28.75
C ILE A 369 -21.49 4.95 -29.73
N GLY A 370 -20.96 6.09 -29.28
CA GLY A 370 -20.07 6.92 -30.10
C GLY A 370 -18.77 6.21 -30.47
N GLY A 371 -18.24 5.41 -29.55
CA GLY A 371 -17.05 4.57 -29.75
C GLY A 371 -17.24 3.52 -30.84
N ILE A 372 -18.45 2.94 -31.00
CA ILE A 372 -18.76 2.01 -32.10
C ILE A 372 -18.64 2.71 -33.46
N VAL A 373 -19.24 3.90 -33.59
CA VAL A 373 -19.20 4.68 -34.84
C VAL A 373 -17.75 5.01 -35.21
N LEU A 374 -16.97 5.46 -34.24
CA LEU A 374 -15.55 5.74 -34.45
C LEU A 374 -14.77 4.46 -34.80
N ALA A 375 -14.97 3.35 -34.08
CA ALA A 375 -14.28 2.09 -34.33
C ALA A 375 -14.47 1.61 -35.78
N VAL A 376 -15.69 1.66 -36.30
CA VAL A 376 -16.04 1.22 -37.66
C VAL A 376 -15.46 2.15 -38.74
N SER A 377 -15.38 3.45 -38.45
CA SER A 377 -14.89 4.46 -39.40
C SER A 377 -13.37 4.39 -39.66
N THR A 378 -12.63 3.73 -38.78
CA THR A 378 -11.16 3.79 -38.77
C THR A 378 -10.54 2.64 -39.54
N LYS A 379 -9.42 2.88 -40.25
CA LYS A 379 -8.66 1.83 -40.94
C LYS A 379 -7.37 1.51 -40.20
N ASP A 380 -6.54 2.53 -39.94
CA ASP A 380 -5.28 2.41 -39.19
C ASP A 380 -5.48 2.72 -37.69
N LEU A 381 -5.09 1.80 -36.81
CA LEU A 381 -5.18 1.96 -35.36
C LEU A 381 -4.22 3.04 -34.83
N LEU A 382 -3.03 3.17 -35.43
CA LEU A 382 -2.01 4.11 -34.96
C LEU A 382 -2.41 5.55 -35.26
N ASP A 383 -2.95 5.81 -36.45
CA ASP A 383 -3.44 7.15 -36.84
C ASP A 383 -4.54 7.66 -35.89
N VAL A 384 -5.43 6.77 -35.44
CA VAL A 384 -6.47 7.13 -34.45
C VAL A 384 -5.85 7.46 -33.10
N VAL A 385 -4.87 6.69 -32.64
CA VAL A 385 -4.17 6.95 -31.38
C VAL A 385 -3.44 8.30 -31.41
N LEU A 386 -2.74 8.60 -32.51
CA LEU A 386 -2.05 9.89 -32.69
C LEU A 386 -3.04 11.05 -32.80
N THR A 387 -4.11 10.88 -33.60
CA THR A 387 -5.19 11.87 -33.71
C THR A 387 -5.85 12.12 -32.35
N ALA A 388 -6.14 11.08 -31.57
CA ALA A 388 -6.71 11.20 -30.24
C ALA A 388 -5.77 11.95 -29.27
N ASN A 389 -4.47 11.71 -29.34
CA ASN A 389 -3.49 12.43 -28.53
C ASN A 389 -3.34 13.90 -28.95
N SER A 390 -3.52 14.22 -30.23
CA SER A 390 -3.43 15.58 -30.76
C SER A 390 -4.46 16.55 -30.16
N PHE A 391 -5.61 16.04 -29.70
CA PHE A 391 -6.62 16.85 -29.02
C PHE A 391 -6.24 17.25 -27.59
N TYR A 392 -5.45 16.43 -26.89
CA TYR A 392 -5.20 16.61 -25.45
C TYR A 392 -3.77 17.03 -25.14
N MET A 393 -2.76 16.32 -25.66
CA MET A 393 -1.37 16.53 -25.24
C MET A 393 -0.86 17.94 -25.54
N PRO A 394 -1.06 18.49 -26.76
CA PRO A 394 -0.65 19.86 -27.09
C PRO A 394 -1.40 20.94 -26.34
N VAL A 395 -2.56 20.63 -25.76
CA VAL A 395 -3.44 21.61 -25.10
C VAL A 395 -3.21 21.60 -23.59
N VAL A 396 -3.30 20.43 -22.97
CA VAL A 396 -3.43 20.28 -21.52
C VAL A 396 -2.11 19.87 -20.85
N THR A 397 -1.35 18.95 -21.46
CA THR A 397 -0.19 18.32 -20.80
C THR A 397 0.85 19.36 -20.37
N VAL A 398 1.13 20.35 -21.21
CA VAL A 398 2.13 21.40 -20.90
C VAL A 398 1.72 22.28 -19.71
N PRO A 399 0.53 22.91 -19.70
CA PRO A 399 0.03 23.62 -18.53
C PRO A 399 0.07 22.78 -17.25
N VAL A 400 -0.39 21.52 -17.30
CA VAL A 400 -0.40 20.62 -16.14
C VAL A 400 1.02 20.34 -15.64
N MET A 401 1.96 20.02 -16.54
CA MET A 401 3.35 19.76 -16.17
C MET A 401 3.97 20.98 -15.48
N LEU A 402 3.80 22.18 -16.04
CA LEU A 402 4.29 23.43 -15.44
C LEU A 402 3.66 23.66 -14.05
N THR A 403 2.37 23.40 -13.93
CA THR A 403 1.62 23.52 -12.67
C THR A 403 2.23 22.61 -11.59
N ILE A 404 2.44 21.33 -11.91
CA ILE A 404 3.05 20.35 -11.01
C ILE A 404 4.49 20.73 -10.64
N LEU A 405 5.24 21.32 -11.59
CA LEU A 405 6.61 21.78 -11.36
C LEU A 405 6.69 23.09 -10.54
N GLY A 406 5.55 23.73 -10.23
CA GLY A 406 5.49 24.93 -9.39
C GLY A 406 5.37 26.25 -10.15
N PHE A 407 5.19 26.21 -11.47
CA PHE A 407 4.92 27.38 -12.28
C PHE A 407 3.40 27.63 -12.39
N ARG A 408 2.91 28.69 -11.73
CA ARG A 408 1.49 29.06 -11.67
C ARG A 408 1.28 30.39 -12.40
N SER A 409 0.80 30.32 -13.63
CA SER A 409 0.49 31.50 -14.46
C SER A 409 -0.94 32.02 -14.25
N SER A 410 -1.39 32.98 -15.04
CA SER A 410 -2.78 33.43 -15.08
C SER A 410 -3.61 32.61 -16.06
N THR A 411 -4.94 32.61 -15.86
CA THR A 411 -5.92 32.05 -16.81
C THR A 411 -5.67 32.49 -18.25
N LYS A 412 -5.34 33.78 -18.45
CA LYS A 412 -5.13 34.35 -19.77
C LYS A 412 -3.94 33.70 -20.50
N SER A 413 -2.80 33.57 -19.83
CA SER A 413 -1.61 32.95 -20.42
C SER A 413 -1.76 31.46 -20.66
N VAL A 414 -2.45 30.74 -19.76
CA VAL A 414 -2.74 29.33 -19.96
C VAL A 414 -3.66 29.14 -21.18
N LEU A 415 -4.69 29.96 -21.35
CA LEU A 415 -5.56 29.93 -22.54
C LEU A 415 -4.81 30.25 -23.83
N ILE A 416 -3.87 31.21 -23.81
CA ILE A 416 -3.02 31.51 -24.97
C ILE A 416 -2.16 30.31 -25.35
N GLY A 417 -1.52 29.66 -24.37
CA GLY A 417 -0.75 28.43 -24.60
C GLY A 417 -1.60 27.29 -25.16
N MET A 418 -2.75 27.02 -24.53
CA MET A 418 -3.73 26.02 -24.98
C MET A 418 -4.18 26.28 -26.42
N GLY A 419 -4.54 27.52 -26.74
CA GLY A 419 -4.97 27.93 -28.07
C GLY A 419 -3.86 27.82 -29.12
N ALA A 420 -2.62 28.20 -28.78
CA ALA A 420 -1.48 28.08 -29.68
C ALA A 420 -1.13 26.61 -29.97
N GLY A 421 -1.16 25.75 -28.96
CA GLY A 421 -0.96 24.30 -29.12
C GLY A 421 -2.02 23.69 -30.04
N PHE A 422 -3.31 23.95 -29.78
CA PHE A 422 -4.40 23.45 -30.63
C PHE A 422 -4.36 24.03 -32.05
N GLY A 423 -4.12 25.33 -32.17
CA GLY A 423 -4.00 26.00 -33.47
C GLY A 423 -2.87 25.42 -34.32
N THR A 424 -1.76 25.03 -33.68
CA THR A 424 -0.64 24.36 -34.36
C THR A 424 -1.08 23.01 -34.93
N VAL A 425 -1.81 22.19 -34.17
CA VAL A 425 -2.36 20.91 -34.66
C VAL A 425 -3.26 21.12 -35.88
N VAL A 426 -4.14 22.12 -35.84
CA VAL A 426 -5.04 22.45 -36.96
C VAL A 426 -4.25 22.87 -38.20
N ILE A 427 -3.28 23.78 -38.03
CA ILE A 427 -2.40 24.23 -39.13
C ILE A 427 -1.60 23.06 -39.71
N TRP A 428 -1.05 22.20 -38.86
CA TRP A 428 -0.29 21.02 -39.28
C TRP A 428 -1.10 20.10 -40.17
N ARG A 429 -2.37 19.89 -39.81
CA ARG A 429 -3.31 19.06 -40.57
C ARG A 429 -3.75 19.73 -41.87
N LEU A 430 -3.98 21.05 -41.87
CA LEU A 430 -4.31 21.80 -43.08
C LEU A 430 -3.16 21.80 -44.10
N LEU A 431 -1.92 21.86 -43.62
CA LEU A 431 -0.71 21.82 -44.46
C LEU A 431 -0.31 20.39 -44.88
N SER A 432 -1.03 19.36 -44.44
CA SER A 432 -0.76 17.95 -44.77
C SER A 432 0.70 17.52 -44.51
N ILE A 433 1.31 18.04 -43.43
CA ILE A 433 2.68 17.69 -43.04
C ILE A 433 2.69 16.25 -42.52
N GLN A 434 3.57 15.40 -43.06
CA GLN A 434 3.62 13.97 -42.72
C GLN A 434 4.21 13.67 -41.34
N ALA A 435 5.06 14.54 -40.80
CA ALA A 435 5.66 14.37 -39.48
C ALA A 435 4.63 14.57 -38.35
N ASP A 436 4.75 13.81 -37.26
CA ASP A 436 3.84 13.95 -36.11
C ASP A 436 3.94 15.35 -35.45
N CYS A 437 2.78 15.94 -35.20
CA CYS A 437 2.68 17.32 -34.73
C CYS A 437 2.73 17.48 -33.21
N ILE A 438 2.65 16.40 -32.43
CA ILE A 438 2.32 16.46 -31.00
C ILE A 438 3.45 17.15 -30.23
N ALA A 439 4.68 16.65 -30.36
CA ALA A 439 5.83 17.19 -29.64
C ALA A 439 6.09 18.67 -30.00
N PHE A 440 5.98 19.01 -31.29
CA PHE A 440 6.15 20.38 -31.75
C PHE A 440 5.04 21.30 -31.22
N SER A 441 3.78 20.86 -31.27
CA SER A 441 2.64 21.64 -30.78
C SER A 441 2.69 21.84 -29.26
N MET A 442 3.22 20.87 -28.50
CA MET A 442 3.52 21.04 -27.08
C MET A 442 4.62 22.09 -26.85
N LEU A 443 5.68 22.10 -27.66
CA LEU A 443 6.72 23.13 -27.59
C LEU A 443 6.15 24.52 -27.89
N VAL A 444 5.28 24.66 -28.90
CA VAL A 444 4.58 25.91 -29.20
C VAL A 444 3.71 26.36 -28.03
N ASN A 445 2.93 25.45 -27.43
CA ASN A 445 2.16 25.75 -26.21
C ASN A 445 3.07 26.30 -25.11
N LEU A 446 4.18 25.61 -24.83
CA LEU A 446 5.15 26.01 -23.81
C LEU A 446 5.70 27.42 -24.05
N ILE A 447 6.13 27.70 -25.28
CA ILE A 447 6.67 29.01 -25.69
C ILE A 447 5.61 30.10 -25.52
N PHE A 448 4.38 29.89 -26.00
CA PHE A 448 3.32 30.87 -25.92
C PHE A 448 2.81 31.08 -24.50
N LEU A 449 2.73 30.03 -23.70
CA LEU A 449 2.32 30.12 -22.29
C LEU A 449 3.33 30.93 -21.48
N ILE A 450 4.62 30.56 -21.55
CA ILE A 450 5.69 31.25 -20.83
C ILE A 450 5.90 32.66 -21.39
N GLY A 451 5.95 32.80 -22.71
CA GLY A 451 6.13 34.08 -23.39
C GLY A 451 5.00 35.06 -23.04
N SER A 452 3.74 34.64 -23.15
CA SER A 452 2.61 35.50 -22.80
C SER A 452 2.59 35.87 -21.31
N HIS A 453 3.04 34.97 -20.41
CA HIS A 453 3.12 35.26 -18.99
C HIS A 453 4.05 36.47 -18.72
N TYR A 454 5.28 36.41 -19.25
CA TYR A 454 6.27 37.47 -19.03
C TYR A 454 5.98 38.73 -19.83
N VAL A 455 5.60 38.60 -21.10
CA VAL A 455 5.30 39.75 -21.98
C VAL A 455 4.10 40.54 -21.46
N LEU A 456 3.04 39.85 -21.01
CA LEU A 456 1.84 40.50 -20.47
C LEU A 456 1.92 40.77 -18.97
N LYS A 457 3.09 40.59 -18.34
CA LYS A 457 3.35 40.81 -16.91
C LYS A 457 2.26 40.21 -16.00
N GLN A 458 1.87 38.97 -16.29
CA GLN A 458 0.81 38.28 -15.56
C GLN A 458 1.25 37.96 -14.13
N LYS A 459 0.31 37.97 -13.18
CA LYS A 459 0.60 37.59 -11.79
C LYS A 459 0.90 36.09 -11.68
N GLY A 460 1.76 35.72 -10.73
CA GLY A 460 2.20 34.35 -10.48
C GLY A 460 3.64 34.12 -10.93
N GLY A 461 3.90 33.00 -11.60
CA GLY A 461 5.23 32.59 -12.06
C GLY A 461 5.72 31.36 -11.29
N TRP A 462 7.00 31.30 -10.96
CA TRP A 462 7.55 30.23 -10.11
C TRP A 462 7.20 30.49 -8.64
N VAL A 463 6.09 29.91 -8.18
CA VAL A 463 5.57 30.10 -6.80
C VAL A 463 6.04 28.97 -5.87
N GLY A 464 6.74 27.97 -6.40
CA GLY A 464 7.13 26.77 -5.66
C GLY A 464 5.99 25.75 -5.56
N ILE A 465 6.25 24.65 -4.87
CA ILE A 465 5.30 23.53 -4.72
C ILE A 465 4.55 23.70 -3.39
N LYS A 466 3.22 23.72 -3.42
CA LYS A 466 2.41 23.65 -2.19
C LYS A 466 2.65 22.29 -1.51
N GLY A 467 3.01 22.31 -0.22
CA GLY A 467 3.31 21.09 0.54
C GLY A 467 4.76 20.63 0.43
N GLN A 468 5.71 21.55 0.35
CA GLN A 468 7.15 21.28 0.36
C GLN A 468 7.57 20.37 1.54
N ALA A 469 6.89 20.51 2.68
CA ALA A 469 7.04 19.61 3.84
C ALA A 469 6.85 18.11 3.52
N ALA A 470 6.00 17.74 2.56
CA ALA A 470 5.84 16.33 2.16
C ALA A 470 7.03 15.83 1.30
N LEU A 471 7.61 16.73 0.48
CA LEU A 471 8.81 16.44 -0.30
C LEU A 471 10.05 16.40 0.60
N ASP A 472 10.13 17.30 1.57
CA ASP A 472 11.20 17.39 2.55
C ASP A 472 11.11 16.21 3.53
N ALA A 473 9.92 15.84 4.01
CA ALA A 473 9.71 14.61 4.79
C ALA A 473 10.13 13.35 4.02
N LEU A 474 9.84 13.27 2.70
CA LEU A 474 10.31 12.15 1.87
C LEU A 474 11.85 12.14 1.72
N ARG A 475 12.51 13.30 1.71
CA ARG A 475 13.98 13.42 1.63
C ARG A 475 14.64 13.08 2.96
N GLU A 476 14.14 13.65 4.06
CA GLU A 476 14.58 13.40 5.43
C GLU A 476 14.41 11.93 5.80
N GLU A 477 13.24 11.34 5.54
CA GLU A 477 12.99 9.92 5.80
C GLU A 477 13.90 9.02 4.95
N LYS A 478 14.22 9.40 3.70
CA LYS A 478 15.15 8.62 2.85
C LYS A 478 16.59 8.70 3.35
N MET A 479 17.00 9.86 3.88
CA MET A 479 18.30 10.02 4.54
C MET A 479 18.36 9.22 5.84
N GLU A 480 17.29 9.23 6.65
CA GLU A 480 17.17 8.38 7.83
C GLU A 480 17.16 6.88 7.48
N GLU A 481 16.42 6.45 6.46
CA GLU A 481 16.40 5.06 6.01
C GLU A 481 17.77 4.62 5.50
N GLN A 482 18.50 5.50 4.82
CA GLN A 482 19.86 5.22 4.36
C GLN A 482 20.85 5.15 5.53
N GLN A 483 20.74 6.05 6.51
CA GLN A 483 21.55 5.99 7.73
C GLN A 483 21.23 4.73 8.54
N LYS A 484 19.95 4.43 8.79
CA LYS A 484 19.51 3.20 9.44
C LYS A 484 19.96 1.97 8.68
N ARG A 485 19.91 1.95 7.35
CA ARG A 485 20.43 0.84 6.53
C ARG A 485 21.94 0.71 6.63
N ALA A 486 22.70 1.81 6.58
CA ALA A 486 24.14 1.79 6.70
C ALA A 486 24.57 1.30 8.09
N GLN A 487 23.89 1.74 9.14
CA GLN A 487 24.09 1.31 10.52
C GLN A 487 23.72 -0.17 10.70
N LYS A 488 22.60 -0.61 10.12
CA LYS A 488 22.15 -2.01 10.15
C LYS A 488 23.05 -2.94 9.32
N LEU A 489 23.64 -2.48 8.22
CA LEU A 489 24.67 -3.22 7.47
C LEU A 489 26.01 -3.29 8.23
N ALA A 490 26.32 -2.27 9.04
CA ALA A 490 27.50 -2.26 9.90
C ALA A 490 27.33 -3.16 11.14
N ASP A 491 26.10 -3.32 11.63
CA ASP A 491 25.75 -4.16 12.77
C ASP A 491 25.40 -5.62 12.39
N ASP A 492 25.27 -5.94 11.10
CA ASP A 492 24.86 -7.28 10.61
C ASP A 492 25.98 -8.31 10.86
N LYS A 493 25.84 -9.10 11.93
CA LYS A 493 26.82 -10.12 12.34
C LYS A 493 26.63 -11.43 11.54
N GLY A 494 26.91 -11.39 10.24
CA GLY A 494 27.19 -12.58 9.42
C GLY A 494 26.00 -13.50 9.08
N PHE A 495 26.29 -14.58 8.32
CA PHE A 495 25.32 -15.51 7.73
C PHE A 495 24.38 -16.18 8.73
N VAL A 496 24.87 -16.50 9.94
CA VAL A 496 24.08 -17.20 10.96
C VAL A 496 22.96 -16.31 11.47
N ASP A 497 23.21 -15.02 11.75
CA ASP A 497 22.22 -14.09 12.30
C ASP A 497 21.07 -13.83 11.30
N ALA A 498 21.41 -13.73 10.00
CA ALA A 498 20.44 -13.68 8.92
C ALA A 498 19.54 -14.94 8.86
N CYS A 499 20.11 -16.12 9.12
CA CYS A 499 19.35 -17.37 9.21
C CYS A 499 18.47 -17.41 10.47
N GLN A 500 18.93 -16.88 11.61
CA GLN A 500 18.13 -16.84 12.85
C GLN A 500 16.88 -15.98 12.69
N LYS A 501 16.99 -14.86 11.99
CA LYS A 501 15.90 -13.90 11.80
C LYS A 501 14.73 -14.45 10.96
N HIS A 502 15.04 -15.29 9.97
CA HIS A 502 14.06 -15.85 9.03
C HIS A 502 13.68 -17.31 9.33
N CYS A 503 14.11 -17.83 10.47
CA CYS A 503 13.72 -19.14 10.97
C CYS A 503 12.43 -19.03 11.81
N PRO A 504 11.43 -19.90 11.62
CA PRO A 504 10.23 -19.89 12.45
C PRO A 504 10.57 -20.14 13.92
N LYS A 505 9.87 -19.42 14.81
CA LYS A 505 10.03 -19.56 16.26
C LYS A 505 9.13 -20.64 16.85
N ASP A 506 8.11 -21.05 16.11
CA ASP A 506 7.16 -22.08 16.50
C ASP A 506 7.60 -23.47 16.00
N GLU A 507 7.46 -24.48 16.86
CA GLU A 507 7.83 -25.86 16.52
C GLU A 507 6.91 -26.45 15.43
N MET A 508 5.68 -25.94 15.29
CA MET A 508 4.67 -26.43 14.34
C MET A 508 5.05 -26.18 12.89
N SER A 509 5.74 -25.08 12.58
CA SER A 509 6.22 -24.76 11.24
C SER A 509 7.25 -25.78 10.74
N PHE A 510 8.12 -26.29 11.62
CA PHE A 510 9.05 -27.37 11.30
C PHE A 510 8.32 -28.67 10.99
N VAL A 511 7.33 -29.01 11.82
CA VAL A 511 6.50 -30.21 11.63
C VAL A 511 5.74 -30.14 10.31
N GLY A 512 5.07 -29.01 10.04
CA GLY A 512 4.30 -28.79 8.82
C GLY A 512 5.15 -28.87 7.55
N LEU A 513 6.33 -28.23 7.54
CA LEU A 513 7.25 -28.33 6.41
C LEU A 513 7.78 -29.76 6.26
N GLY A 514 8.13 -30.44 7.36
CA GLY A 514 8.59 -31.83 7.33
C GLY A 514 7.57 -32.78 6.69
N ILE A 515 6.30 -32.70 7.11
CA ILE A 515 5.20 -33.48 6.53
C ILE A 515 5.03 -33.16 5.03
N TYR A 516 5.06 -31.88 4.67
CA TYR A 516 4.98 -31.45 3.28
C TYR A 516 6.11 -32.05 2.43
N LEU A 517 7.35 -32.00 2.92
CA LEU A 517 8.50 -32.55 2.21
C LEU A 517 8.41 -34.07 2.03
N ILE A 518 7.82 -34.79 2.98
CA ILE A 518 7.53 -36.23 2.84
C ILE A 518 6.53 -36.47 1.71
N ILE A 519 5.41 -35.75 1.69
CA ILE A 519 4.37 -35.87 0.65
C ILE A 519 4.96 -35.49 -0.72
N TYR A 520 5.72 -34.41 -0.79
CA TYR A 520 6.45 -33.97 -1.97
C TYR A 520 7.38 -35.07 -2.49
N THR A 521 8.20 -35.66 -1.61
CA THR A 521 9.11 -36.76 -1.99
C THR A 521 8.36 -37.96 -2.55
N MET A 522 7.26 -38.38 -1.90
CA MET A 522 6.43 -39.48 -2.38
C MET A 522 5.78 -39.19 -3.74
N THR A 523 5.28 -37.96 -3.92
CA THR A 523 4.68 -37.50 -5.19
C THR A 523 5.72 -37.50 -6.30
N THR A 524 6.95 -37.05 -6.01
CA THR A 524 8.05 -37.06 -6.95
C THR A 524 8.43 -38.47 -7.34
N ILE A 525 8.66 -39.38 -6.39
CA ILE A 525 8.93 -40.80 -6.67
C ILE A 525 7.86 -41.37 -7.59
N TYR A 526 6.58 -41.19 -7.27
CA TYR A 526 5.47 -41.70 -8.09
C TYR A 526 5.53 -41.20 -9.53
N SER A 527 5.75 -39.90 -9.72
CA SER A 527 5.72 -39.26 -11.04
C SER A 527 6.94 -39.54 -11.94
N THR A 528 8.08 -39.92 -11.35
CA THR A 528 9.36 -40.08 -12.08
C THR A 528 9.74 -41.55 -12.26
N THR A 529 9.04 -42.48 -11.61
CA THR A 529 9.33 -43.92 -11.66
C THR A 529 9.28 -44.47 -13.10
N GLU A 530 8.35 -44.02 -13.93
CA GLU A 530 8.26 -44.48 -15.34
C GLU A 530 9.32 -43.85 -16.25
N ALA A 531 9.71 -42.59 -16.00
CA ALA A 531 10.72 -41.87 -16.77
C ALA A 531 12.14 -42.41 -16.56
N LEU A 532 12.36 -43.11 -15.44
CA LEU A 532 13.66 -43.62 -15.00
C LEU A 532 13.75 -45.14 -15.17
N LYS A 533 13.65 -45.63 -16.41
CA LYS A 533 13.65 -47.08 -16.72
C LYS A 533 15.01 -47.79 -16.62
N HIS A 534 16.11 -47.09 -16.32
CA HIS A 534 17.39 -47.68 -15.93
C HIS A 534 17.91 -46.98 -14.66
N SER A 535 18.14 -47.78 -13.63
CA SER A 535 18.42 -47.36 -12.25
C SER A 535 19.76 -46.64 -12.13
N ASN A 536 19.74 -45.30 -12.16
CA ASN A 536 20.88 -44.52 -11.68
C ASN A 536 20.88 -44.57 -10.15
N GLN A 537 21.86 -45.26 -9.54
CA GLN A 537 21.99 -45.39 -8.08
C GLN A 537 21.94 -44.04 -7.36
N MET A 538 22.38 -42.96 -8.02
CA MET A 538 22.35 -41.61 -7.48
C MET A 538 20.92 -41.10 -7.23
N ILE A 539 19.95 -41.42 -8.10
CA ILE A 539 18.57 -40.92 -7.93
C ILE A 539 17.90 -41.57 -6.71
N LEU A 540 18.21 -42.83 -6.44
CA LEU A 540 17.77 -43.51 -5.21
C LEU A 540 18.37 -42.83 -3.97
N ILE A 541 19.63 -42.43 -4.03
CA ILE A 541 20.28 -41.67 -2.95
C ILE A 541 19.60 -40.30 -2.77
N ILE A 542 19.26 -39.59 -3.86
CA ILE A 542 18.52 -38.33 -3.79
C ILE A 542 17.16 -38.53 -3.09
N TYR A 543 16.37 -39.55 -3.46
CA TYR A 543 15.09 -39.82 -2.79
C TYR A 543 15.26 -40.12 -1.31
N GLN A 544 16.31 -40.86 -0.94
CA GLN A 544 16.61 -41.15 0.47
C GLN A 544 16.95 -39.87 1.22
N ILE A 545 17.80 -39.00 0.65
CA ILE A 545 18.13 -37.69 1.23
C ILE A 545 16.87 -36.87 1.42
N MET A 546 16.03 -36.77 0.39
CA MET A 546 14.77 -36.01 0.45
C MET A 546 13.85 -36.54 1.57
N MET A 547 13.67 -37.85 1.64
CA MET A 547 12.81 -38.48 2.64
C MET A 547 13.35 -38.26 4.06
N VAL A 548 14.66 -38.49 4.26
CA VAL A 548 15.32 -38.29 5.56
C VAL A 548 15.19 -36.84 6.01
N SER A 549 15.39 -35.87 5.13
CA SER A 549 15.29 -34.45 5.47
C SER A 549 13.88 -34.02 5.86
N GLY A 550 12.85 -34.57 5.19
CA GLY A 550 11.45 -34.37 5.59
C GLY A 550 11.15 -34.96 6.98
N VAL A 551 11.63 -36.18 7.25
CA VAL A 551 11.45 -36.86 8.55
C VAL A 551 12.19 -36.13 9.67
N VAL A 552 13.44 -35.68 9.43
CA VAL A 552 14.24 -34.94 10.40
C VAL A 552 13.54 -33.64 10.83
N LEU A 553 12.94 -32.90 9.88
CA LEU A 553 12.15 -31.71 10.19
C LEU A 553 10.83 -32.04 10.90
N ALA A 554 10.12 -33.08 10.45
CA ALA A 554 8.86 -33.52 11.06
C ALA A 554 9.05 -33.95 12.53
N MET A 555 10.22 -34.51 12.87
CA MET A 555 10.58 -34.95 14.20
C MET A 555 11.21 -33.87 15.08
N TYR A 556 11.22 -32.59 14.65
CA TYR A 556 11.83 -31.50 15.41
C TYR A 556 11.45 -31.45 16.91
N PRO A 557 10.17 -31.63 17.32
CA PRO A 557 9.78 -31.61 18.73
C PRO A 557 10.41 -32.70 19.61
N ILE A 558 10.85 -33.80 18.98
CA ILE A 558 11.40 -34.99 19.64
C ILE A 558 12.90 -35.16 19.39
N TRP A 559 13.59 -34.14 18.86
CA TRP A 559 15.04 -34.15 18.73
C TRP A 559 15.75 -34.40 20.08
N PRO A 560 16.93 -35.04 20.08
CA PRO A 560 17.59 -35.50 21.31
C PRO A 560 17.73 -34.41 22.38
N ARG A 561 17.08 -34.62 23.54
CA ARG A 561 17.14 -33.69 24.69
C ARG A 561 18.51 -33.62 25.37
N GLY A 562 19.43 -34.53 25.02
CA GLY A 562 20.81 -34.52 25.49
C GLY A 562 21.68 -33.41 24.91
N VAL A 563 21.20 -32.70 23.88
CA VAL A 563 21.87 -31.53 23.29
C VAL A 563 21.32 -30.26 23.94
N ALA A 564 22.20 -29.34 24.32
CA ALA A 564 21.81 -28.04 24.89
C ALA A 564 20.80 -27.34 23.97
N ARG A 565 19.70 -26.84 24.54
CA ARG A 565 18.59 -26.19 23.81
C ARG A 565 19.09 -25.12 22.83
N LYS A 566 20.04 -24.29 23.25
CA LYS A 566 20.66 -23.25 22.44
C LYS A 566 21.36 -23.82 21.19
N THR A 567 22.12 -24.90 21.34
CA THR A 567 22.80 -25.58 20.22
C THR A 567 21.80 -26.19 19.25
N ARG A 568 20.73 -26.81 19.77
CA ARG A 568 19.63 -27.38 18.97
C ARG A 568 18.92 -26.31 18.13
N GLU A 569 18.66 -25.15 18.71
CA GLU A 569 18.06 -23.99 18.04
C GLU A 569 18.99 -23.42 16.97
N THR A 570 20.29 -23.25 17.26
CA THR A 570 21.28 -22.78 16.26
C THR A 570 21.39 -23.73 15.07
N ILE A 571 21.44 -25.04 15.31
CA ILE A 571 21.49 -26.05 14.25
C ILE A 571 20.24 -25.98 13.37
N ALA A 572 19.04 -25.88 13.98
CA ALA A 572 17.79 -25.76 13.23
C ALA A 572 17.70 -24.48 12.39
N GLN A 573 18.17 -23.35 12.93
CA GLN A 573 18.20 -22.06 12.24
C GLN A 573 19.08 -22.08 10.98
N VAL A 574 20.21 -22.78 11.04
CA VAL A 574 21.12 -22.92 9.90
C VAL A 574 20.61 -23.95 8.88
N LEU A 575 20.04 -25.06 9.35
CA LEU A 575 19.47 -26.09 8.48
C LEU A 575 18.22 -25.63 7.74
N TRP A 576 17.39 -24.78 8.33
CA TRP A 576 16.12 -24.31 7.74
C TRP A 576 16.25 -23.75 6.31
N PRO A 577 17.03 -22.69 6.06
CA PRO A 577 17.17 -22.13 4.71
C PRO A 577 17.92 -23.07 3.76
N MET A 578 18.86 -23.88 4.27
CA MET A 578 19.56 -24.88 3.44
C MET A 578 18.60 -25.95 2.94
N ILE A 579 17.79 -26.54 3.83
CA ILE A 579 16.81 -27.57 3.46
C ILE A 579 15.80 -27.03 2.46
N ILE A 580 15.28 -25.81 2.68
CA ILE A 580 14.39 -25.17 1.71
C ILE A 580 15.08 -24.97 0.36
N ALA A 581 16.32 -24.48 0.32
CA ALA A 581 17.04 -24.22 -0.92
C ALA A 581 17.29 -25.51 -1.72
N TYR A 582 17.83 -26.57 -1.12
CA TYR A 582 18.13 -27.78 -1.89
C TYR A 582 16.88 -28.64 -2.15
N MET A 583 15.90 -28.70 -1.23
CA MET A 583 14.69 -29.52 -1.43
C MET A 583 13.71 -28.86 -2.40
N LEU A 584 13.37 -27.60 -2.15
CA LEU A 584 12.28 -26.90 -2.83
C LEU A 584 12.74 -26.18 -4.10
N VAL A 585 14.04 -25.98 -4.29
CA VAL A 585 14.58 -25.37 -5.52
C VAL A 585 15.45 -26.37 -6.29
N MET A 586 16.55 -26.83 -5.71
CA MET A 586 17.56 -27.62 -6.46
C MET A 586 17.02 -28.99 -6.92
N PHE A 587 16.60 -29.86 -6.00
CA PHE A 587 16.06 -31.18 -6.34
C PHE A 587 14.74 -31.08 -7.11
N ASN A 588 13.93 -30.10 -6.77
CA ASN A 588 12.68 -29.82 -7.45
C ASN A 588 12.91 -29.49 -8.94
N LEU A 589 13.85 -28.58 -9.25
CA LEU A 589 14.22 -28.28 -10.63
C LEU A 589 14.85 -29.51 -11.33
N PHE A 590 15.72 -30.25 -10.63
CA PHE A 590 16.30 -31.50 -11.13
C PHE A 590 15.22 -32.51 -11.55
N PHE A 591 14.20 -32.78 -10.73
CA PHE A 591 13.15 -33.74 -11.05
C PHE A 591 12.16 -33.26 -12.10
N VAL A 592 11.93 -31.95 -12.20
CA VAL A 592 11.23 -31.37 -13.35
C VAL A 592 11.97 -31.72 -14.64
N MET A 593 13.30 -31.54 -14.67
CA MET A 593 14.11 -31.86 -15.86
C MET A 593 14.15 -33.37 -16.14
N VAL A 594 14.37 -34.20 -15.11
CA VAL A 594 14.40 -35.68 -15.25
C VAL A 594 13.06 -36.25 -15.71
N SER A 595 11.93 -35.68 -15.26
CA SER A 595 10.59 -36.12 -15.70
C SER A 595 10.21 -35.61 -17.08
N ASN A 596 11.12 -34.96 -17.81
CA ASN A 596 10.85 -34.24 -19.05
C ASN A 596 9.63 -33.30 -18.92
N PHE A 597 9.60 -32.54 -17.82
CA PHE A 597 8.55 -31.57 -17.50
C PHE A 597 7.14 -32.14 -17.43
N SER A 598 6.96 -33.30 -16.78
CA SER A 598 5.62 -33.84 -16.52
C SER A 598 4.71 -32.78 -15.84
N PRO A 599 3.42 -32.68 -16.20
CA PRO A 599 2.51 -31.68 -15.64
C PRO A 599 2.44 -31.70 -14.11
N LEU A 600 2.58 -32.87 -13.50
CA LEU A 600 2.57 -33.04 -12.04
C LEU A 600 3.83 -32.47 -11.39
N GLN A 601 5.02 -32.76 -11.90
CA GLN A 601 6.28 -32.18 -11.38
C GLN A 601 6.34 -30.67 -11.60
N PHE A 602 5.78 -30.19 -12.71
CA PHE A 602 5.66 -28.76 -12.97
C PHE A 602 4.75 -28.03 -11.97
N ALA A 603 3.60 -28.63 -11.62
CA ALA A 603 2.69 -28.07 -10.63
C ALA A 603 3.34 -28.02 -9.23
N VAL A 604 3.99 -29.12 -8.83
CA VAL A 604 4.78 -29.21 -7.60
C VAL A 604 5.90 -28.16 -7.59
N PHE A 605 6.55 -27.95 -8.73
CA PHE A 605 7.62 -26.97 -8.84
C PHE A 605 7.17 -25.55 -8.56
N THR A 606 6.05 -25.16 -9.19
CA THR A 606 5.44 -23.83 -9.00
C THR A 606 5.01 -23.62 -7.56
N LEU A 607 4.36 -24.62 -6.95
CA LEU A 607 3.96 -24.57 -5.53
C LEU A 607 5.16 -24.38 -4.61
N ASN A 608 6.25 -25.12 -4.85
CA ASN A 608 7.48 -25.04 -4.07
C ASN A 608 8.16 -23.66 -4.15
N LEU A 609 8.14 -23.00 -5.32
CA LEU A 609 8.65 -21.62 -5.44
C LEU A 609 7.84 -20.63 -4.60
N VAL A 610 6.51 -20.79 -4.54
CA VAL A 610 5.66 -19.99 -3.65
C VAL A 610 6.05 -20.23 -2.20
N ILE A 611 6.22 -21.49 -1.80
CA ILE A 611 6.58 -21.87 -0.43
C ILE A 611 7.94 -21.29 -0.04
N VAL A 612 8.95 -21.35 -0.93
CA VAL A 612 10.29 -20.77 -0.68
C VAL A 612 10.19 -19.28 -0.33
N VAL A 613 9.42 -18.53 -1.10
CA VAL A 613 9.26 -17.08 -0.93
C VAL A 613 8.45 -16.76 0.33
N VAL A 614 7.44 -17.57 0.63
CA VAL A 614 6.63 -17.43 1.85
C VAL A 614 7.44 -17.72 3.11
N LEU A 615 8.25 -18.78 3.12
CA LEU A 615 8.98 -19.24 4.29
C LEU A 615 10.30 -18.49 4.54
N LEU A 616 11.03 -18.09 3.49
CA LEU A 616 12.33 -17.40 3.63
C LEU A 616 12.24 -15.87 3.43
N GLY A 617 11.08 -15.37 3.01
CA GLY A 617 10.94 -14.00 2.54
C GLY A 617 11.58 -13.78 1.17
N TRP A 618 11.23 -12.69 0.51
CA TRP A 618 11.65 -12.43 -0.87
C TRP A 618 13.18 -12.31 -1.08
N ARG A 619 13.95 -11.87 -0.08
CA ARG A 619 15.41 -11.68 -0.22
C ARG A 619 16.16 -13.00 -0.18
N ILE A 620 16.02 -13.74 0.91
CA ILE A 620 16.68 -15.03 1.08
C ILE A 620 16.06 -16.06 0.14
N GLY A 621 14.74 -16.03 -0.07
CA GLY A 621 14.07 -16.85 -1.07
C GLY A 621 14.60 -16.61 -2.48
N GLY A 622 14.79 -15.34 -2.88
CA GLY A 622 15.38 -15.01 -4.18
C GLY A 622 16.81 -15.56 -4.34
N ILE A 623 17.65 -15.40 -3.31
CA ILE A 623 19.01 -15.96 -3.27
C ILE A 623 18.96 -17.50 -3.38
N ALA A 624 18.10 -18.16 -2.59
CA ALA A 624 17.92 -19.60 -2.61
C ALA A 624 17.46 -20.11 -3.98
N ILE A 625 16.58 -19.39 -4.67
CA ILE A 625 16.14 -19.71 -6.03
C ILE A 625 17.31 -19.65 -7.01
N VAL A 626 18.12 -18.59 -6.97
CA VAL A 626 19.28 -18.43 -7.87
C VAL A 626 20.32 -19.52 -7.61
N PHE A 627 20.75 -19.70 -6.37
CA PHE A 627 21.75 -20.72 -6.03
C PHE A 627 21.24 -22.13 -6.29
N GLY A 628 20.01 -22.46 -5.86
CA GLY A 628 19.42 -23.78 -6.10
C GLY A 628 19.31 -24.10 -7.59
N SER A 629 19.00 -23.10 -8.43
CA SER A 629 18.95 -23.27 -9.88
C SER A 629 20.35 -23.50 -10.49
N LEU A 630 21.37 -22.77 -10.03
CA LEU A 630 22.76 -22.94 -10.48
C LEU A 630 23.31 -24.33 -10.17
N PHE A 631 22.93 -24.93 -9.03
CA PHE A 631 23.36 -26.28 -8.65
C PHE A 631 22.55 -27.41 -9.31
N ALA A 632 21.30 -27.16 -9.71
CA ALA A 632 20.47 -28.17 -10.36
C ALA A 632 20.96 -28.55 -11.77
N MET A 633 21.52 -27.60 -12.53
CA MET A 633 21.96 -27.84 -13.92
C MET A 633 23.15 -28.81 -14.03
N PRO A 634 24.25 -28.66 -13.26
CA PRO A 634 25.33 -29.64 -13.26
C PRO A 634 24.85 -31.03 -12.82
N LEU A 635 24.01 -31.08 -11.78
CA LEU A 635 23.45 -32.33 -11.26
C LEU A 635 22.65 -33.08 -12.33
N TYR A 636 21.86 -32.36 -13.13
CA TYR A 636 21.13 -32.94 -14.25
C TYR A 636 22.04 -33.40 -15.38
N LYS A 637 23.06 -32.62 -15.74
CA LYS A 637 23.99 -32.98 -16.82
C LYS A 637 24.77 -34.27 -16.51
N GLU A 638 25.09 -34.49 -15.24
CA GLU A 638 25.90 -35.63 -14.81
C GLU A 638 25.05 -36.88 -14.49
N TYR A 639 23.81 -36.72 -14.04
CA TYR A 639 22.98 -37.82 -13.53
C TYR A 639 21.58 -37.94 -14.15
N GLY A 640 21.17 -36.99 -15.00
CA GLY A 640 19.95 -37.07 -15.80
C GLY A 640 20.09 -38.17 -16.87
N ALA A 641 18.97 -38.81 -17.24
CA ALA A 641 18.97 -39.89 -18.23
C ALA A 641 19.56 -39.44 -19.59
N GLU A 642 19.99 -40.40 -20.43
CA GLU A 642 20.49 -40.22 -21.81
C GLU A 642 19.50 -39.55 -22.80
N THR A 643 18.45 -38.89 -22.31
CA THR A 643 17.68 -37.95 -23.10
C THR A 643 18.55 -36.73 -23.39
N ASN A 644 18.93 -36.54 -24.67
CA ASN A 644 19.55 -35.30 -25.18
C ASN A 644 18.72 -34.09 -24.76
N PHE A 645 19.07 -33.52 -23.61
CA PHE A 645 18.39 -32.37 -23.04
C PHE A 645 19.23 -31.17 -23.39
N ASP A 646 18.85 -30.54 -24.49
CA ASP A 646 19.47 -29.28 -24.83
C ASP A 646 19.00 -28.22 -23.82
N VAL A 647 19.94 -27.55 -23.16
CA VAL A 647 19.69 -26.34 -22.34
C VAL A 647 20.36 -25.14 -22.98
N ALA A 648 20.75 -25.26 -24.25
CA ALA A 648 21.11 -24.11 -25.06
C ALA A 648 19.99 -23.07 -24.96
N ILE A 649 20.42 -21.82 -24.93
CA ILE A 649 19.54 -20.66 -25.02
C ILE A 649 18.70 -20.85 -26.30
N GLY A 650 17.44 -21.25 -26.16
CA GLY A 650 16.79 -21.89 -27.31
C GLY A 650 15.75 -22.93 -26.95
N SER A 651 16.18 -23.90 -26.15
CA SER A 651 15.46 -25.16 -26.05
C SER A 651 14.11 -25.03 -25.31
N PRO A 652 13.12 -25.89 -25.59
CA PRO A 652 11.83 -25.88 -24.90
C PRO A 652 12.00 -25.97 -23.38
N ALA A 653 13.01 -26.72 -22.94
CA ALA A 653 13.40 -26.84 -21.55
C ALA A 653 13.90 -25.52 -20.95
N PHE A 654 14.82 -24.81 -21.62
CA PHE A 654 15.30 -23.49 -21.22
C PHE A 654 14.15 -22.48 -21.11
N VAL A 655 13.25 -22.55 -22.07
CA VAL A 655 12.15 -21.61 -22.26
C VAL A 655 11.06 -21.81 -21.21
N LEU A 656 10.78 -23.05 -20.84
CA LEU A 656 9.88 -23.40 -19.74
C LEU A 656 10.47 -23.02 -18.38
N ILE A 657 11.77 -23.23 -18.17
CA ILE A 657 12.51 -22.75 -16.99
C ILE A 657 12.46 -21.21 -16.90
N TYR A 658 12.59 -20.51 -18.02
CA TYR A 658 12.50 -19.06 -18.09
C TYR A 658 11.10 -18.54 -17.70
N ILE A 659 10.02 -19.11 -18.26
CA ILE A 659 8.64 -18.77 -17.86
C ILE A 659 8.44 -19.00 -16.36
N LEU A 660 8.96 -20.09 -15.84
CA LEU A 660 8.79 -20.46 -14.45
C LEU A 660 9.53 -19.52 -13.49
N LEU A 661 10.76 -19.13 -13.83
CA LEU A 661 11.50 -18.09 -13.11
C LEU A 661 10.79 -16.75 -13.18
N LEU A 662 10.15 -16.45 -14.31
CA LEU A 662 9.34 -15.26 -14.50
C LEU A 662 8.10 -15.24 -13.61
N VAL A 663 7.36 -16.35 -13.58
CA VAL A 663 6.18 -16.54 -12.73
C VAL A 663 6.59 -16.42 -11.26
N GLY A 664 7.68 -17.08 -10.87
CA GLY A 664 8.26 -16.98 -9.52
C GLY A 664 8.64 -15.54 -9.16
N ALA A 665 9.37 -14.84 -10.04
CA ALA A 665 9.75 -13.44 -9.84
C ALA A 665 8.54 -12.50 -9.75
N THR A 666 7.49 -12.76 -10.54
CA THR A 666 6.24 -12.00 -10.51
C THR A 666 5.52 -12.19 -9.17
N ILE A 667 5.39 -13.44 -8.72
CA ILE A 667 4.80 -13.77 -7.41
C ILE A 667 5.61 -13.09 -6.28
N VAL A 668 6.95 -13.13 -6.35
CA VAL A 668 7.84 -12.43 -5.42
C VAL A 668 7.59 -10.94 -5.39
N LEU A 669 7.49 -10.29 -6.56
CA LEU A 669 7.24 -8.84 -6.66
C LEU A 669 5.90 -8.42 -6.04
N PHE A 670 4.88 -9.28 -6.11
CA PHE A 670 3.56 -9.01 -5.53
C PHE A 670 3.40 -9.40 -4.06
N LEU A 671 4.15 -10.42 -3.58
CA LEU A 671 4.16 -10.81 -2.17
C LEU A 671 5.10 -9.94 -1.32
N LYS A 672 6.16 -9.40 -1.91
CA LYS A 672 7.15 -8.51 -1.26
C LYS A 672 6.51 -7.35 -0.48
N PRO A 673 5.54 -6.57 -1.02
CA PRO A 673 4.92 -5.47 -0.28
C PRO A 673 4.15 -5.91 0.97
N LYS A 674 3.56 -7.11 0.94
CA LYS A 674 2.84 -7.69 2.09
C LYS A 674 3.83 -8.13 3.16
N GLN A 675 4.94 -8.77 2.76
CA GLN A 675 6.02 -9.19 3.66
C GLN A 675 6.77 -8.00 4.27
N GLU A 676 7.15 -6.99 3.48
CA GLU A 676 7.81 -5.77 4.02
C GLU A 676 6.95 -5.08 5.08
N LYS A 677 5.62 -5.09 4.92
CA LYS A 677 4.70 -4.51 5.90
C LYS A 677 4.62 -5.35 7.19
N LEU A 678 4.67 -6.67 7.07
CA LEU A 678 4.77 -7.59 8.22
C LEU A 678 6.10 -7.39 8.95
N GLU A 679 7.23 -7.37 8.23
CA GLU A 679 8.57 -7.13 8.79
C GLU A 679 8.65 -5.78 9.52
N GLN A 680 8.08 -4.71 8.94
CA GLN A 680 8.03 -3.40 9.60
C GLN A 680 7.17 -3.41 10.87
N THR A 681 6.11 -4.22 10.88
CA THR A 681 5.24 -4.36 12.05
C THR A 681 5.97 -5.15 13.15
N GLU A 682 6.61 -6.26 12.79
CA GLU A 682 7.42 -7.07 13.71
C GLU A 682 8.63 -6.31 14.27
N GLU A 683 9.30 -5.50 13.45
CA GLU A 683 10.41 -4.66 13.88
C GLU A 683 9.93 -3.60 14.89
N LYS A 684 8.80 -2.93 14.63
CA LYS A 684 8.20 -1.98 15.58
C LYS A 684 7.80 -2.66 16.89
N VAL A 685 7.18 -3.84 16.82
CA VAL A 685 6.82 -4.64 18.00
C VAL A 685 8.07 -5.09 18.75
N GLY A 686 9.13 -5.47 18.05
CA GLY A 686 10.42 -5.87 18.63
C GLY A 686 11.14 -4.72 19.36
N VAL A 687 11.14 -3.51 18.79
CA VAL A 687 11.68 -2.30 19.44
C VAL A 687 10.91 -2.00 20.72
N LEU A 688 9.57 -2.02 20.68
CA LEU A 688 8.73 -1.84 21.86
C LEU A 688 9.01 -2.92 22.93
N SER A 689 9.13 -4.19 22.52
CA SER A 689 9.47 -5.28 23.44
C SER A 689 10.87 -5.12 24.06
N GLY A 690 11.84 -4.61 23.29
CA GLY A 690 13.19 -4.32 23.76
C GLY A 690 13.22 -3.18 24.76
N GLU A 691 12.45 -2.11 24.52
CA GLU A 691 12.31 -0.99 25.46
C GLU A 691 11.69 -1.44 26.79
N VAL A 692 10.63 -2.27 26.74
CA VAL A 692 10.00 -2.88 27.92
C VAL A 692 10.99 -3.76 28.70
N THR A 693 11.79 -4.58 28.01
CA THR A 693 12.82 -5.43 28.64
C THR A 693 13.96 -4.60 29.25
N SER A 694 14.32 -3.48 28.62
CA SER A 694 15.33 -2.55 29.14
C SER A 694 14.87 -1.84 30.41
N LEU A 695 13.56 -1.54 30.51
CA LEU A 695 12.94 -1.03 31.74
C LEU A 695 13.01 -2.08 32.85
N ASP A 696 12.65 -3.33 32.54
CA ASP A 696 12.68 -4.44 33.49
C ASP A 696 14.09 -4.67 34.07
N ASN A 697 15.11 -4.69 33.21
CA ASN A 697 16.52 -4.81 33.63
C ASN A 697 17.00 -3.61 34.46
N LYS A 698 16.55 -2.38 34.16
CA LYS A 698 16.84 -1.20 34.99
C LYS A 698 16.19 -1.31 36.37
N VAL A 699 14.98 -1.86 36.46
CA VAL A 699 14.27 -2.12 37.72
C VAL A 699 15.01 -3.17 38.55
N VAL A 700 15.48 -4.26 37.93
CA VAL A 700 16.31 -5.28 38.61
C VAL A 700 17.64 -4.69 39.09
N GLY A 701 18.32 -3.88 38.27
CA GLY A 701 19.58 -3.22 38.67
C GLY A 701 19.40 -2.14 39.75
N LEU A 702 18.20 -1.54 39.85
CA LEU A 702 17.81 -0.68 40.97
C LEU A 702 17.61 -1.50 42.25
N ASN A 703 17.04 -2.71 42.13
CA ASN A 703 16.82 -3.64 43.24
C ASN A 703 18.14 -4.08 43.91
N GLU A 704 19.14 -4.44 43.11
CA GLU A 704 20.49 -4.80 43.62
C GLU A 704 21.19 -3.63 44.31
N LYS A 705 21.04 -2.41 43.78
CA LYS A 705 21.61 -1.20 44.39
C LYS A 705 20.94 -0.85 45.71
N VAL A 706 19.62 -0.98 45.81
CA VAL A 706 18.87 -0.73 47.06
C VAL A 706 19.28 -1.72 48.15
N VAL A 707 19.44 -3.00 47.82
CA VAL A 707 19.96 -4.02 48.75
C VAL A 707 21.39 -3.67 49.19
N HIS A 708 22.28 -3.34 48.25
CA HIS A 708 23.68 -3.00 48.54
C HIS A 708 23.84 -1.71 49.38
N TYR A 709 22.94 -0.72 49.26
CA TYR A 709 22.95 0.48 50.11
C TYR A 709 22.36 0.24 51.51
N SER A 710 21.54 -0.80 51.70
CA SER A 710 20.98 -1.15 53.01
C SER A 710 22.03 -1.72 54.00
N GLU A 711 23.13 -2.28 53.48
CA GLU A 711 24.14 -2.98 54.29
C GLU A 711 25.23 -2.05 54.89
N ARG A 712 25.30 -0.76 54.51
CA ARG A 712 26.47 0.09 54.82
C ARG A 712 26.34 1.14 55.94
N THR A 713 25.17 1.47 56.48
CA THR A 713 25.03 2.43 57.60
C THR A 713 23.70 2.34 58.37
N SER A 714 23.75 1.93 59.66
CA SER A 714 22.57 1.50 60.46
C SER A 714 21.37 2.45 60.54
N ASP A 715 21.57 3.78 60.60
CA ASP A 715 20.45 4.69 60.92
C ASP A 715 19.89 5.45 59.71
N GLN A 716 20.71 5.74 58.70
CA GLN A 716 20.23 6.26 57.41
C GLN A 716 19.69 5.13 56.50
N ALA A 717 20.18 3.90 56.67
CA ALA A 717 19.68 2.74 55.93
C ALA A 717 18.21 2.43 56.23
N LYS A 718 17.74 2.56 57.47
CA LYS A 718 16.32 2.30 57.80
C LYS A 718 15.35 3.27 57.14
N GLU A 719 15.73 4.54 57.02
CA GLU A 719 14.90 5.55 56.35
C GLU A 719 14.95 5.38 54.83
N ILE A 720 16.11 5.05 54.27
CA ILE A 720 16.26 4.72 52.84
C ILE A 720 15.57 3.39 52.50
N GLU A 721 15.59 2.40 53.38
CA GLU A 721 14.90 1.12 53.25
C GLU A 721 13.39 1.32 53.32
N ARG A 722 12.90 2.18 54.23
CA ARG A 722 11.47 2.52 54.31
C ARG A 722 10.99 3.30 53.08
N LEU A 723 11.77 4.28 52.62
CA LEU A 723 11.49 5.03 51.38
C LEU A 723 11.61 4.13 50.14
N GLY A 724 12.61 3.26 50.10
CA GLY A 724 12.87 2.29 49.03
C GLY A 724 11.80 1.21 48.95
N ALA A 725 11.38 0.63 50.09
CA ALA A 725 10.28 -0.33 50.17
C ALA A 725 8.93 0.31 49.81
N THR A 726 8.71 1.57 50.18
CA THR A 726 7.52 2.33 49.77
C THR A 726 7.54 2.60 48.26
N ALA A 727 8.66 3.04 47.70
CA ALA A 727 8.85 3.21 46.26
C ALA A 727 8.70 1.88 45.49
N GLN A 728 9.22 0.79 46.03
CA GLN A 728 9.12 -0.56 45.45
C GLN A 728 7.67 -1.06 45.45
N LYS A 729 6.93 -0.84 46.55
CA LYS A 729 5.51 -1.17 46.65
C LYS A 729 4.67 -0.34 45.66
N ILE A 730 5.02 0.93 45.47
CA ILE A 730 4.42 1.81 44.45
C ILE A 730 4.72 1.27 43.04
N LEU A 731 5.99 0.98 42.70
CA LEU A 731 6.42 0.50 41.38
C LEU A 731 5.83 -0.87 41.01
N ASN A 732 5.75 -1.80 41.97
CA ASN A 732 5.14 -3.10 41.74
C ASN A 732 3.63 -2.98 41.47
N ASN A 733 2.94 -2.11 42.20
CA ASN A 733 1.53 -1.82 41.96
C ASN A 733 1.32 -1.09 40.62
N VAL A 734 2.22 -0.19 40.25
CA VAL A 734 2.23 0.49 38.93
C VAL A 734 2.31 -0.52 37.79
N ASN A 735 3.22 -1.50 37.87
CA ASN A 735 3.34 -2.54 36.84
C ASN A 735 2.08 -3.40 36.70
N HIS A 736 1.44 -3.75 37.82
CA HIS A 736 0.19 -4.50 37.81
C HIS A 736 -0.97 -3.70 37.19
N GLU A 737 -1.04 -2.41 37.54
CA GLU A 737 -2.10 -1.52 37.11
C GLU A 737 -1.93 -1.05 35.66
N LEU A 738 -0.71 -0.88 35.13
CA LEU A 738 -0.45 -0.51 33.73
C LEU A 738 -0.75 -1.65 32.74
N ARG A 739 -0.65 -2.92 33.16
CA ARG A 739 -0.90 -4.08 32.28
C ARG A 739 -2.32 -4.14 31.72
N LEU A 740 -3.32 -3.82 32.54
CA LEU A 740 -4.73 -3.87 32.15
C LEU A 740 -5.12 -2.83 31.06
N PRO A 741 -4.84 -1.52 31.25
CA PRO A 741 -5.17 -0.50 30.24
C PRO A 741 -4.34 -0.64 28.97
N VAL A 742 -3.05 -1.03 29.07
CA VAL A 742 -2.22 -1.34 27.89
C VAL A 742 -2.76 -2.55 27.15
N GLY A 743 -3.17 -3.60 27.86
CA GLY A 743 -3.84 -4.77 27.30
C GLY A 743 -5.14 -4.42 26.58
N ASN A 744 -5.97 -3.54 27.16
CA ASN A 744 -7.22 -3.09 26.54
C ASN A 744 -6.98 -2.24 25.28
N VAL A 745 -6.04 -1.29 25.32
CA VAL A 745 -5.65 -0.52 24.12
C VAL A 745 -5.16 -1.45 23.02
N MET A 746 -4.35 -2.45 23.36
CA MET A 746 -3.86 -3.44 22.40
C MET A 746 -5.01 -4.29 21.83
N ASN A 747 -5.88 -4.83 22.68
CA ASN A 747 -7.02 -5.65 22.26
C ASN A 747 -7.98 -4.88 21.35
N PHE A 748 -8.34 -3.64 21.70
CA PHE A 748 -9.21 -2.82 20.86
C PHE A 748 -8.52 -2.39 19.55
N ALA A 749 -7.22 -2.12 19.58
CA ALA A 749 -6.44 -1.88 18.37
C ALA A 749 -6.36 -3.12 17.46
N GLU A 750 -6.23 -4.32 18.03
CA GLU A 750 -6.28 -5.59 17.30
C GLU A 750 -7.67 -5.88 16.74
N MET A 751 -8.74 -5.62 17.51
CA MET A 751 -10.11 -5.70 17.01
C MET A 751 -10.33 -4.75 15.83
N MET A 752 -9.85 -3.50 15.91
CA MET A 752 -9.91 -2.57 14.78
C MET A 752 -9.09 -3.07 13.57
N ARG A 753 -7.90 -3.63 13.80
CA ARG A 753 -7.03 -4.19 12.76
C ARG A 753 -7.70 -5.36 12.03
N ASP A 754 -8.26 -6.30 12.77
CA ASP A 754 -8.77 -7.57 12.26
C ASP A 754 -10.24 -7.47 11.77
N GLY A 755 -10.93 -6.41 12.20
CA GLY A 755 -12.30 -6.07 11.82
C GLY A 755 -12.45 -5.05 10.69
N LEU A 756 -11.35 -4.58 10.09
CA LEU A 756 -11.36 -3.65 8.95
C LEU A 756 -12.16 -4.24 7.77
N GLY A 757 -13.34 -3.65 7.50
CA GLY A 757 -14.28 -4.11 6.47
C GLY A 757 -15.38 -5.06 6.97
N LYS A 758 -15.37 -5.45 8.25
CA LYS A 758 -16.41 -6.28 8.90
C LYS A 758 -17.26 -5.49 9.89
N PHE A 759 -16.71 -4.43 10.48
CA PHE A 759 -17.42 -3.55 11.40
C PHE A 759 -18.06 -2.36 10.69
N SER A 760 -19.24 -1.96 11.17
CA SER A 760 -19.91 -0.72 10.75
C SER A 760 -19.17 0.51 11.28
N ASP A 761 -19.39 1.67 10.66
CA ASP A 761 -18.81 2.95 11.11
C ASP A 761 -19.14 3.28 12.57
N LYS A 762 -20.33 2.88 13.04
CA LYS A 762 -20.76 3.07 14.44
C LYS A 762 -19.92 2.21 15.40
N GLN A 763 -19.64 0.96 15.02
CA GLN A 763 -18.80 0.06 15.82
C GLN A 763 -17.33 0.52 15.81
N LEU A 764 -16.81 0.94 14.66
CA LEU A 764 -15.45 1.51 14.57
C LEU A 764 -15.30 2.77 15.42
N LYS A 765 -16.33 3.63 15.43
CA LYS A 765 -16.35 4.81 16.29
C LYS A 765 -16.33 4.43 17.77
N MET A 766 -17.17 3.48 18.20
CA MET A 766 -17.17 3.00 19.59
C MET A 766 -15.82 2.39 19.99
N ILE A 767 -15.21 1.54 19.16
CA ILE A 767 -13.91 0.94 19.47
C ILE A 767 -12.80 2.01 19.48
N SER A 768 -12.86 3.01 18.59
CA SER A 768 -11.94 4.14 18.58
C SER A 768 -12.09 5.04 19.81
N GLU A 769 -13.32 5.25 20.29
CA GLU A 769 -13.60 5.97 21.54
C GLU A 769 -13.01 5.20 22.73
N GLU A 770 -13.17 3.89 22.78
CA GLU A 770 -12.55 3.04 23.81
C GLU A 770 -11.01 3.11 23.82
N VAL A 771 -10.37 3.09 22.65
CA VAL A 771 -8.90 3.26 22.56
C VAL A 771 -8.47 4.65 23.03
N TYR A 772 -9.19 5.70 22.64
CA TYR A 772 -8.90 7.06 23.05
C TYR A 772 -9.06 7.24 24.57
N GLU A 773 -10.17 6.78 25.15
CA GLU A 773 -10.43 6.86 26.58
C GLU A 773 -9.40 6.08 27.40
N ASN A 774 -9.08 4.84 27.00
CA ASN A 774 -8.07 4.04 27.71
C ASN A 774 -6.65 4.63 27.59
N SER A 775 -6.31 5.25 26.45
CA SER A 775 -5.03 5.94 26.27
C SER A 775 -4.93 7.21 27.11
N ASN A 776 -6.00 8.00 27.19
CA ASN A 776 -6.04 9.21 28.00
C ASN A 776 -5.96 8.87 29.50
N ARG A 777 -6.70 7.85 29.94
CA ARG A 777 -6.60 7.29 31.31
C ARG A 777 -5.17 6.85 31.65
N LEU A 778 -4.48 6.18 30.73
CA LEU A 778 -3.08 5.78 30.90
C LEU A 778 -2.16 7.00 31.08
N SER A 779 -2.35 8.03 30.26
CA SER A 779 -1.54 9.26 30.32
C SER A 779 -1.72 10.02 31.63
N THR A 780 -2.97 10.24 32.06
CA THR A 780 -3.28 10.90 33.34
C THR A 780 -2.74 10.12 34.53
N MET A 781 -2.83 8.79 34.51
CA MET A 781 -2.28 7.93 35.56
C MET A 781 -0.76 8.05 35.66
N ILE A 782 -0.05 8.01 34.53
CA ILE A 782 1.41 8.19 34.49
C ILE A 782 1.83 9.57 35.03
N LEU A 783 1.12 10.63 34.64
CA LEU A 783 1.41 12.00 35.10
C LEU A 783 1.17 12.13 36.61
N ASN A 784 0.01 11.70 37.11
CA ASN A 784 -0.29 11.74 38.55
C ASN A 784 0.69 10.90 39.38
N MET A 785 1.23 9.82 38.83
CA MET A 785 2.27 8.99 39.47
C MET A 785 3.62 9.69 39.52
N LEU A 786 4.03 10.34 38.43
CA LEU A 786 5.24 11.16 38.39
C LEU A 786 5.15 12.31 39.40
N ASP A 787 4.02 13.02 39.43
CA ASP A 787 3.79 14.12 40.37
C ASP A 787 3.83 13.63 41.82
N LEU A 788 3.15 12.51 42.14
CA LEU A 788 3.14 11.93 43.48
C LEU A 788 4.54 11.47 43.94
N ALA A 789 5.29 10.81 43.06
CA ALA A 789 6.66 10.38 43.34
C ALA A 789 7.58 11.58 43.59
N THR A 790 7.39 12.66 42.82
CA THR A 790 8.24 13.85 42.90
C THR A 790 7.91 14.69 44.14
N LEU A 791 6.63 14.83 44.50
CA LEU A 791 6.18 15.54 45.71
C LEU A 791 6.60 14.81 47.01
N ASN A 792 6.51 13.48 47.05
CA ASN A 792 6.92 12.69 48.22
C ASN A 792 8.44 12.65 48.43
N ALA A 793 9.24 12.87 47.37
CA ALA A 793 10.69 12.90 47.47
C ALA A 793 11.25 14.17 48.15
N LYS A 794 10.40 15.14 48.56
CA LYS A 794 10.78 16.44 49.18
C LYS A 794 11.86 17.23 48.41
N LYS A 795 12.03 16.97 47.10
CA LYS A 795 13.09 17.55 46.26
C LYS A 795 12.61 18.62 45.27
N ILE A 796 11.34 19.00 45.30
CA ILE A 796 10.80 20.08 44.44
C ILE A 796 10.89 21.42 45.16
N GLU A 797 11.46 22.42 44.48
CA GLU A 797 11.19 23.83 44.77
C GLU A 797 9.84 24.19 44.16
N LEU A 798 8.80 24.31 44.99
CA LEU A 798 7.48 24.77 44.54
C LEU A 798 7.57 26.21 44.08
N LYS A 799 6.95 26.55 42.94
CA LYS A 799 6.87 27.92 42.43
C LYS A 799 5.72 28.66 43.12
N LYS A 800 5.86 28.87 44.43
CA LYS A 800 4.83 29.53 45.24
C LYS A 800 4.75 31.01 44.87
N VAL A 801 3.59 31.44 44.36
CA VAL A 801 3.31 32.84 44.01
C VAL A 801 2.00 33.24 44.69
N LYS A 802 1.92 34.50 45.12
CA LYS A 802 0.71 35.06 45.70
C LYS A 802 -0.39 35.07 44.62
N THR A 803 -1.39 34.20 44.78
CA THR A 803 -2.42 33.92 43.78
C THR A 803 -3.80 34.21 44.38
N ASN A 804 -4.73 34.75 43.57
CA ASN A 804 -6.13 34.90 43.97
C ASN A 804 -6.78 33.51 43.99
N PHE A 805 -6.89 32.92 45.17
CA PHE A 805 -7.40 31.57 45.36
C PHE A 805 -8.91 31.50 45.07
N SER A 806 -9.66 32.56 45.39
CA SER A 806 -11.09 32.66 45.07
C SER A 806 -11.35 32.54 43.57
N GLU A 807 -10.60 33.28 42.75
CA GLU A 807 -10.71 33.21 41.28
C GLU A 807 -10.29 31.83 40.76
N LEU A 808 -9.23 31.26 41.32
CA LEU A 808 -8.73 29.94 40.94
C LEU A 808 -9.77 28.84 41.16
N VAL A 809 -10.39 28.81 42.35
CA VAL A 809 -11.44 27.83 42.69
C VAL A 809 -12.64 28.02 41.77
N GLN A 810 -13.08 29.27 41.56
CA GLN A 810 -14.21 29.56 40.68
C GLN A 810 -13.95 29.10 39.23
N GLU A 811 -12.78 29.42 38.66
CA GLU A 811 -12.36 29.00 37.33
C GLU A 811 -12.39 27.47 37.17
N ARG A 812 -11.83 26.75 38.14
CA ARG A 812 -11.72 25.29 38.07
C ARG A 812 -13.07 24.59 38.26
N VAL A 813 -13.90 25.07 39.18
CA VAL A 813 -15.25 24.54 39.39
C VAL A 813 -16.11 24.72 38.14
N GLU A 814 -16.08 25.91 37.52
CA GLU A 814 -16.83 26.15 36.27
C GLU A 814 -16.33 25.27 35.11
N SER A 815 -15.01 25.09 34.99
CA SER A 815 -14.41 24.22 33.99
C SER A 815 -14.84 22.76 34.17
N CYS A 816 -14.73 22.24 35.40
CA CYS A 816 -15.14 20.87 35.70
C CYS A 816 -16.65 20.66 35.52
N ARG A 817 -17.46 21.65 35.91
CA ARG A 817 -18.92 21.61 35.73
C ARG A 817 -19.31 21.45 34.25
N LYS A 818 -18.66 22.19 33.34
CA LYS A 818 -18.94 22.12 31.90
C LYS A 818 -18.56 20.78 31.27
N ILE A 819 -17.52 20.13 31.78
CA ILE A 819 -16.94 18.93 31.16
C ILE A 819 -17.56 17.64 31.73
N TYR A 820 -17.77 17.57 33.05
CA TYR A 820 -18.03 16.29 33.73
C TYR A 820 -19.46 16.09 34.23
N VAL A 821 -20.30 17.13 34.28
CA VAL A 821 -21.69 16.98 34.79
C VAL A 821 -22.58 16.23 33.79
N GLY A 822 -22.40 16.44 32.49
CA GLY A 822 -23.25 15.85 31.45
C GLY A 822 -24.74 16.15 31.71
N ASP A 823 -25.57 15.10 31.67
CA ASP A 823 -27.02 15.16 31.91
C ASP A 823 -27.41 14.89 33.39
N LYS A 824 -26.46 14.85 34.33
CA LYS A 824 -26.76 14.54 35.74
C LYS A 824 -27.53 15.69 36.42
N PRO A 825 -28.60 15.42 37.20
CA PRO A 825 -29.34 16.44 37.94
C PRO A 825 -28.59 16.88 39.22
N LEU A 826 -27.48 17.60 39.04
CA LEU A 826 -26.62 18.14 40.10
C LEU A 826 -26.74 19.67 40.20
N GLU A 827 -27.03 20.18 41.39
CA GLU A 827 -27.03 21.61 41.71
C GLU A 827 -25.73 22.00 42.40
N PHE A 828 -25.12 23.12 42.02
CA PHE A 828 -23.89 23.63 42.64
C PHE A 828 -24.21 24.89 43.45
N LYS A 829 -23.89 24.89 44.74
CA LYS A 829 -23.96 26.06 45.62
C LYS A 829 -22.55 26.53 45.94
N LEU A 830 -22.20 27.73 45.47
CA LEU A 830 -20.86 28.30 45.62
C LEU A 830 -20.93 29.48 46.60
N ASN A 831 -20.31 29.36 47.77
CA ASN A 831 -20.10 30.47 48.68
C ASN A 831 -18.59 30.78 48.75
N ILE A 832 -18.11 31.56 47.79
CA ILE A 832 -16.69 31.89 47.66
C ILE A 832 -16.48 33.31 48.17
N GLU A 833 -15.75 33.47 49.28
CA GLU A 833 -15.31 34.77 49.77
C GLU A 833 -14.42 35.44 48.70
N PRO A 834 -14.67 36.70 48.31
CA PRO A 834 -13.91 37.35 47.25
C PRO A 834 -12.50 37.75 47.72
N ASN A 835 -11.52 37.68 46.81
CA ASN A 835 -10.14 38.14 47.00
C ASN A 835 -9.34 37.45 48.13
N VAL A 836 -9.58 36.15 48.35
CA VAL A 836 -8.71 35.35 49.22
C VAL A 836 -7.38 35.10 48.50
N MET A 837 -6.30 35.69 48.99
CA MET A 837 -4.96 35.53 48.43
C MET A 837 -4.19 34.47 49.21
N ALA A 838 -3.58 33.51 48.51
CA ALA A 838 -2.74 32.47 49.13
C ALA A 838 -1.38 32.35 48.40
N VAL A 839 -0.32 31.99 49.13
CA VAL A 839 1.02 31.76 48.57
C VAL A 839 1.16 30.30 48.13
N ILE A 840 0.82 30.03 46.87
CA ILE A 840 0.65 28.67 46.33
C ILE A 840 1.33 28.47 44.98
N ASP A 841 1.67 27.23 44.65
CA ASP A 841 1.95 26.81 43.27
C ASP A 841 0.62 26.47 42.59
N ALA A 842 0.18 27.36 41.70
CA ALA A 842 -1.12 27.28 41.08
C ALA A 842 -1.35 25.96 40.30
N ASN A 843 -0.31 25.32 39.76
CA ASN A 843 -0.50 24.10 38.97
C ASN A 843 -0.92 22.91 39.83
N TYR A 844 -0.22 22.68 40.95
CA TYR A 844 -0.53 21.60 41.88
C TYR A 844 -1.86 21.82 42.61
N ILE A 845 -2.19 23.09 42.93
CA ILE A 845 -3.46 23.42 43.57
C ILE A 845 -4.63 23.32 42.59
N ARG A 846 -4.46 23.69 41.31
CA ARG A 846 -5.47 23.41 40.26
C ARG A 846 -5.81 21.93 40.17
N GLN A 847 -4.78 21.09 40.11
CA GLN A 847 -4.93 19.64 40.06
C GLN A 847 -5.61 19.08 41.32
N THR A 848 -5.31 19.67 42.48
CA THR A 848 -5.98 19.32 43.76
C THR A 848 -7.47 19.65 43.71
N ILE A 849 -7.84 20.85 43.24
CA ILE A 849 -9.24 21.27 43.09
C ILE A 849 -9.97 20.37 42.08
N ASP A 850 -9.36 20.12 40.92
CA ASP A 850 -9.94 19.27 39.88
C ASP A 850 -10.22 17.86 40.39
N ASN A 851 -9.25 17.24 41.08
CA ASN A 851 -9.42 15.90 41.64
C ASN A 851 -10.59 15.83 42.64
N LEU A 852 -10.75 16.84 43.50
CA LEU A 852 -11.83 16.87 44.49
C LEU A 852 -13.20 17.14 43.84
N VAL A 853 -13.28 18.07 42.89
CA VAL A 853 -14.53 18.41 42.18
C VAL A 853 -14.97 17.26 41.27
N ILE A 854 -14.05 16.64 40.53
CA ILE A 854 -14.34 15.48 39.69
C ILE A 854 -14.83 14.31 40.54
N ASN A 855 -14.23 14.07 41.71
CA ASN A 855 -14.73 13.05 42.65
C ASN A 855 -16.16 13.35 43.11
N ALA A 856 -16.46 14.59 43.51
CA ALA A 856 -17.81 14.98 43.93
C ALA A 856 -18.87 14.76 42.83
N ILE A 857 -18.54 15.08 41.57
CA ILE A 857 -19.41 14.87 40.40
C ILE A 857 -19.55 13.38 40.04
N SER A 858 -18.45 12.63 40.11
CA SER A 858 -18.41 11.23 39.70
C SER A 858 -19.21 10.35 40.65
N PHE A 859 -19.13 10.61 41.97
CA PHE A 859 -19.77 9.82 43.00
C PHE A 859 -21.16 10.31 43.42
N SER A 860 -21.65 11.40 42.84
CA SER A 860 -23.02 11.90 43.01
C SER A 860 -23.86 11.64 41.75
N ASP A 861 -24.92 10.85 41.87
CA ASP A 861 -25.87 10.62 40.77
C ASP A 861 -26.91 11.75 40.67
N LYS A 862 -27.24 12.40 41.80
CA LYS A 862 -28.18 13.54 41.94
C LYS A 862 -27.93 14.28 43.25
N GLY A 863 -28.39 15.51 43.37
CA GLY A 863 -28.35 16.27 44.63
C GLY A 863 -27.57 17.57 44.53
N VAL A 864 -27.09 18.07 45.66
CA VAL A 864 -26.39 19.36 45.77
C VAL A 864 -24.91 19.14 46.10
N ILE A 865 -24.03 19.80 45.36
CA ILE A 865 -22.60 19.95 45.68
C ILE A 865 -22.39 21.36 46.23
N ILE A 866 -21.91 21.46 47.46
CA ILE A 866 -21.66 22.72 48.16
C ILE A 866 -20.15 22.97 48.15
N ILE A 867 -19.74 24.17 47.75
CA ILE A 867 -18.35 24.58 47.73
C ILE A 867 -18.21 25.91 48.46
N ASP A 868 -17.40 25.91 49.50
CA ASP A 868 -17.14 27.07 50.33
C ASP A 868 -15.66 27.44 50.29
N VAL A 869 -15.37 28.73 50.13
CA VAL A 869 -14.01 29.28 50.27
C VAL A 869 -14.07 30.41 51.27
N VAL A 870 -13.36 30.26 52.39
CA VAL A 870 -13.33 31.25 53.47
C VAL A 870 -11.91 31.49 53.95
N LYS A 871 -11.64 32.71 54.39
CA LYS A 871 -10.41 33.06 55.09
C LYS A 871 -10.60 32.86 56.59
N GLN A 872 -9.87 31.90 57.18
CA GLN A 872 -9.98 31.57 58.59
C GLN A 872 -8.60 31.32 59.22
N ASP A 873 -8.34 31.92 60.38
CA ASP A 873 -7.17 31.64 61.23
C ASP A 873 -5.79 31.69 60.53
N GLY A 874 -5.63 32.54 59.51
CA GLY A 874 -4.37 32.65 58.75
C GLY A 874 -4.23 31.67 57.58
N PHE A 875 -5.28 30.91 57.29
CA PHE A 875 -5.38 29.97 56.18
C PHE A 875 -6.53 30.38 55.22
N ALA A 876 -6.41 29.95 53.97
CA ALA A 876 -7.53 29.83 53.04
C ALA A 876 -8.10 28.42 53.19
N SER A 877 -9.34 28.29 53.66
CA SER A 877 -10.06 27.01 53.71
C SER A 877 -10.93 26.86 52.46
N PHE A 878 -10.74 25.75 51.73
CA PHE A 878 -11.59 25.30 50.64
C PHE A 878 -12.29 24.02 51.08
N THR A 879 -13.62 24.06 51.14
CA THR A 879 -14.45 22.91 51.47
C THR A 879 -15.29 22.52 50.27
N ILE A 880 -15.38 21.22 49.99
CA ILE A 880 -16.34 20.64 49.05
C ILE A 880 -17.14 19.53 49.72
N GLN A 881 -18.46 19.64 49.66
CA GLN A 881 -19.40 18.67 50.21
C GLN A 881 -20.30 18.12 49.10
N ASP A 882 -20.37 16.80 49.01
CA ASP A 882 -21.25 16.07 48.09
C ASP A 882 -22.32 15.26 48.82
N GLN A 883 -23.35 14.81 48.08
CA GLN A 883 -24.44 13.95 48.57
C GLN A 883 -24.38 12.54 47.97
N GLY A 884 -23.17 12.11 47.57
CA GLY A 884 -22.91 10.85 46.89
C GLY A 884 -22.86 9.62 47.79
N LEU A 885 -22.09 8.61 47.37
CA LEU A 885 -22.02 7.30 48.01
C LEU A 885 -21.46 7.31 49.44
N GLY A 886 -20.75 8.39 49.83
CA GLY A 886 -20.11 8.54 51.13
C GLY A 886 -18.92 7.60 51.36
N ILE A 887 -18.23 7.80 52.47
CA ILE A 887 -17.01 7.08 52.86
C ILE A 887 -17.30 6.31 54.16
N PRO A 888 -17.07 4.99 54.21
CA PRO A 888 -17.20 4.22 55.46
C PRO A 888 -16.30 4.78 56.57
N LYS A 889 -16.82 4.85 57.81
CA LYS A 889 -16.10 5.46 58.95
C LYS A 889 -14.75 4.80 59.25
N ASN A 890 -14.62 3.51 58.98
CA ASN A 890 -13.39 2.73 59.14
C ASN A 890 -12.35 2.98 58.03
N GLU A 891 -12.70 3.71 56.97
CA GLU A 891 -11.85 3.95 55.79
C GLU A 891 -11.44 5.42 55.63
N ILE A 892 -11.99 6.35 56.42
CA ILE A 892 -11.75 7.80 56.29
C ILE A 892 -10.26 8.16 56.36
N TYR A 893 -9.50 7.54 57.26
CA TYR A 893 -8.06 7.81 57.40
C TYR A 893 -7.22 7.22 56.25
N ASP A 894 -7.80 6.28 55.54
CA ASP A 894 -7.12 5.41 54.59
C ASP A 894 -7.27 5.89 53.14
N ILE A 895 -8.28 6.69 52.83
CA ILE A 895 -8.59 7.20 51.47
C ILE A 895 -7.47 8.04 50.84
N PHE A 896 -6.58 8.60 51.66
CA PHE A 896 -5.42 9.38 51.18
C PHE A 896 -4.17 8.50 50.96
N THR A 897 -4.28 7.19 51.17
CA THR A 897 -3.20 6.23 50.89
C THR A 897 -3.17 5.93 49.39
N PRO A 898 -2.00 5.98 48.72
CA PRO A 898 -1.91 5.64 47.30
C PRO A 898 -2.47 4.25 47.01
N PHE A 899 -3.27 4.14 45.95
CA PHE A 899 -3.90 2.91 45.47
C PHE A 899 -4.98 2.33 46.39
N LYS A 900 -5.45 3.08 47.40
CA LYS A 900 -6.56 2.65 48.26
C LYS A 900 -7.87 3.24 47.74
N MET A 901 -8.81 2.37 47.40
CA MET A 901 -10.17 2.74 46.97
C MET A 901 -11.13 2.47 48.13
N GLY A 902 -12.19 3.29 48.24
CA GLY A 902 -13.22 3.06 49.24
C GLY A 902 -14.09 1.87 48.83
N SER A 903 -14.49 1.04 49.79
CA SER A 903 -15.29 -0.16 49.50
C SER A 903 -16.64 0.18 48.84
N ASN A 904 -17.20 1.36 49.10
CA ASN A 904 -18.41 1.87 48.46
C ASN A 904 -18.20 2.38 47.02
N THR A 905 -16.96 2.59 46.56
CA THR A 905 -16.65 3.24 45.27
C THR A 905 -15.92 2.33 44.29
N GLU A 906 -15.54 1.10 44.66
CA GLU A 906 -14.79 0.14 43.82
C GLU A 906 -15.40 -0.11 42.43
N SER A 907 -16.74 -0.06 42.30
CA SER A 907 -17.44 -0.33 41.03
C SER A 907 -17.69 0.90 40.15
N LYS A 908 -17.60 2.12 40.69
CA LYS A 908 -17.91 3.39 40.01
C LYS A 908 -16.72 4.35 39.91
N ALA A 909 -15.60 4.07 40.59
CA ALA A 909 -14.42 4.91 40.55
C ALA A 909 -13.68 4.77 39.21
N GLU A 910 -13.76 5.79 38.36
CA GLU A 910 -12.92 5.89 37.16
C GLU A 910 -11.42 6.14 37.52
N GLY A 911 -11.14 6.56 38.77
CA GLY A 911 -9.80 6.84 39.29
C GLY A 911 -9.26 5.72 40.21
N ARG A 912 -8.03 5.27 39.96
CA ARG A 912 -7.40 4.10 40.60
C ARG A 912 -6.73 4.37 41.97
N GLY A 913 -7.33 5.24 42.79
CA GLY A 913 -6.87 5.51 44.16
C GLY A 913 -5.60 6.37 44.31
N VAL A 914 -5.16 7.08 43.28
CA VAL A 914 -3.95 7.94 43.32
C VAL A 914 -4.29 9.43 43.53
N GLY A 915 -5.46 9.90 43.08
CA GLY A 915 -5.82 11.32 43.06
C GLY A 915 -5.87 11.97 44.45
N LEU A 916 -6.51 11.34 45.43
CA LEU A 916 -6.57 11.87 46.81
C LEU A 916 -5.21 11.85 47.51
N ALA A 917 -4.40 10.82 47.25
CA ALA A 917 -3.03 10.77 47.76
C ALA A 917 -2.16 11.91 47.19
N LEU A 918 -2.38 12.27 45.93
CA LEU A 918 -1.74 13.42 45.30
C LEU A 918 -2.23 14.75 45.90
N CYS A 919 -3.53 14.91 46.14
CA CYS A 919 -4.08 16.07 46.85
C CYS A 919 -3.39 16.26 48.21
N LYS A 920 -3.25 15.18 48.99
CA LYS A 920 -2.56 15.23 50.29
C LYS A 920 -1.08 15.62 50.14
N ALA A 921 -0.36 15.00 49.22
CA ALA A 921 1.04 15.33 48.98
C ALA A 921 1.23 16.79 48.54
N ALA A 922 0.37 17.29 47.64
CA ALA A 922 0.40 18.68 47.16
C ALA A 922 0.10 19.67 48.29
N VAL A 923 -0.98 19.47 49.04
CA VAL A 923 -1.39 20.36 50.14
C VAL A 923 -0.34 20.37 51.27
N SER A 924 0.19 19.20 51.65
CA SER A 924 1.27 19.11 52.64
C SER A 924 2.56 19.79 52.17
N ALA A 925 2.92 19.70 50.88
CA ALA A 925 4.08 20.42 50.35
C ALA A 925 3.90 21.95 50.38
N HIS A 926 2.66 22.43 50.40
CA HIS A 926 2.33 23.84 50.60
C HIS A 926 2.37 24.28 52.06
N GLY A 927 2.52 23.35 53.01
CA GLY A 927 2.42 23.61 54.45
C GLY A 927 0.98 23.64 54.97
N GLY A 928 0.05 23.12 54.17
CA GLY A 928 -1.37 23.01 54.51
C GLY A 928 -1.77 21.62 54.99
N GLU A 929 -3.07 21.45 55.26
CA GLU A 929 -3.67 20.19 55.69
C GLU A 929 -4.92 19.88 54.86
N VAL A 930 -5.16 18.59 54.61
CA VAL A 930 -6.39 18.09 53.98
C VAL A 930 -7.06 17.05 54.87
N THR A 931 -8.35 17.23 55.13
CA THR A 931 -9.17 16.35 55.97
C THR A 931 -10.40 15.90 55.20
N ALA A 932 -11.03 14.83 55.69
CA ALA A 932 -12.26 14.31 55.12
C ALA A 932 -13.22 13.86 56.23
N GLU A 933 -14.50 14.15 56.04
CA GLU A 933 -15.59 13.71 56.91
C GLU A 933 -16.69 13.04 56.08
N SER A 934 -17.31 12.00 56.63
CA SER A 934 -18.49 11.38 56.02
C SER A 934 -19.40 10.76 57.08
N ASN A 935 -20.70 10.90 56.86
CA ASN A 935 -21.75 10.25 57.65
C ASN A 935 -22.27 8.96 56.98
N GLY A 936 -21.60 8.47 55.93
CA GLY A 936 -22.03 7.33 55.12
C GLY A 936 -23.01 7.68 53.98
N LYS A 937 -23.40 8.96 53.83
CA LYS A 937 -24.16 9.50 52.69
C LYS A 937 -23.56 10.85 52.28
N GLY A 938 -22.70 10.83 51.27
CA GLY A 938 -21.89 11.96 50.85
C GLY A 938 -20.59 12.11 51.63
N ALA A 939 -19.68 12.93 51.12
CA ALA A 939 -18.40 13.24 51.76
C ALA A 939 -18.17 14.75 51.79
N MET A 940 -17.44 15.22 52.80
CA MET A 940 -16.92 16.58 52.89
C MET A 940 -15.40 16.49 52.92
N PHE A 941 -14.75 17.20 52.00
CA PHE A 941 -13.30 17.36 52.00
C PHE A 941 -12.96 18.82 52.29
N GLU A 942 -12.05 19.04 53.23
CA GLU A 942 -11.55 20.37 53.57
C GLU A 942 -10.05 20.45 53.29
N VAL A 943 -9.64 21.52 52.60
CA VAL A 943 -8.26 21.83 52.26
C VAL A 943 -7.91 23.18 52.87
N MET A 944 -6.94 23.21 53.77
CA MET A 944 -6.41 24.42 54.39
C MET A 944 -5.04 24.77 53.81
N LEU A 945 -4.89 25.98 53.27
CA LEU A 945 -3.62 26.47 52.69
C LEU A 945 -3.16 27.75 53.40
N PRO A 946 -1.87 27.90 53.75
CA PRO A 946 -1.37 29.15 54.36
C PRO A 946 -1.56 30.36 53.42
N LEU A 947 -1.95 31.51 53.99
CA LEU A 947 -2.16 32.77 53.24
C LEU A 947 -0.88 33.46 52.78
#